data_AF-A0A4R0PBE8-F1
#
_entry.id   AF-A0A4R0PBE8-F1
#
_cell.length_a   1.000
_cell.length_b   1.000
_cell.length_c   1.000
_cell.angle_alpha   90.00
_cell.angle_beta   90.00
_cell.angle_gamma   90.00
#
_symmetry.space_group_name_H-M   'P 1'
#
loop_
_entity.id
_entity.type
_entity.pdbx_description
1 polymer ?
#
loop_
_entity_poly.entity_id
_entity_poly.type
_entity_poly.pdbx_seq_one_letter_code
_entity_poly.pdbx_strand_id
1 'polypeptide(L)'
;MPWFVSPRTKQFSLKQLILLLCLTSMFFATKAQETERLMLSGTGNDNTVNWDFFCTDGANSGKWSTIPVPSNWELQGFGKYNYGFNKEENKGKEQGLYKYKFAIPADWKNRKINIVFEGSMTDTEVKINGKSAGEIHQGSFYVFSYDISKLIKLGGDNLLEVKVSKHSANQSVNEAERKADFWIFGGIFRPVFLEALPQTHIDRIQIDAKADGNFNAQLAYTGDADKVEVELFGKDGKRFGDRFTSSIKKGTQKLMLNHQFSKPELWSSEFPNLYKATFTLIKNGKEIHQVSKKIGFRTIEVKERDGVYVNGVKIKFKGVNRHSFYPSSGRTTSKKISAADVLLMKEMNMNAVRMSHYPPDGHFLDVCDSLGLFVMDELAGWHGTYDTPTGTKLMKEMMLNDENHPSIIFWANGNEGGHNRELDHLFPEEDIQKRSVIHPWEVFGGFETTHYREFNYGIGNYDHGHNILMPTEFLHGMWDGGHGAGIEDYWNAMWNNTQSAGGFLWDFADQAVVRTDKNGELDTDGNHGPDGIVGPYHEKEGSFFTIKEVWSPVFVEKREMTAGFDGSFLLENRYAFTNLNQCTFEWKLKKLKSGDDSDFKAGKADAPNIKPFEKGKLKINLPSDWRSFDALYLTIKDVYDKELFTWSFPIALPKDDVEKIVVKTASSKVILKEDAKMYQVTANGIDLTFDKITGLLQQIKNAKGIIPFSNGPILQEGVNNFKNFTTKIDGENLIISSKFDKKESWNTLQWTIYPSGWLKMEVKYFPSAYFTTFVGLNFTYPETEIKAVEYKGNGPYRVWKNRMKGQQFGIWKKDYNNSATGEPAWQYPEFKGYYSNMYWCEFIGKQQSFKVLTDREDVFLRLFTPKKSKDTEYDNMSPTFPNGDISFMNGISAIGTKTQKPETTGPMGMKNIYYDFDKDPSRALEMTLYFDFSGK
;
A
#
# COMPACT_ATOMS: atom_id res chain seq x y z
N MET A 1 42.51 0.77 -47.41
CA MET A 1 42.97 1.99 -48.10
C MET A 1 43.15 3.09 -47.07
N PRO A 2 44.39 3.54 -46.79
CA PRO A 2 44.66 4.63 -45.86
C PRO A 2 44.88 5.96 -46.61
N TRP A 3 44.48 7.09 -46.01
CA TRP A 3 45.01 8.42 -46.37
C TRP A 3 45.36 9.18 -45.09
N PHE A 4 46.66 9.46 -44.96
CA PHE A 4 47.27 10.37 -43.99
C PHE A 4 47.16 11.82 -44.50
N VAL A 5 46.90 12.77 -43.60
CA VAL A 5 47.23 14.19 -43.80
C VAL A 5 47.96 14.71 -42.57
N SER A 6 49.14 15.30 -42.80
CA SER A 6 50.06 15.93 -41.84
C SER A 6 49.50 17.24 -41.26
N PRO A 7 49.85 17.61 -40.01
CA PRO A 7 49.80 19.00 -39.58
C PRO A 7 51.20 19.65 -39.59
N ARG A 8 51.29 20.83 -40.21
CA ARG A 8 52.42 21.77 -40.10
C ARG A 8 52.38 22.46 -38.73
N THR A 9 53.49 22.41 -38.01
CA THR A 9 53.75 23.16 -36.79
C THR A 9 54.00 24.65 -37.11
N LYS A 10 53.16 25.55 -36.60
CA LYS A 10 53.48 26.98 -36.45
C LYS A 10 53.99 27.21 -35.03
N GLN A 11 55.25 27.60 -34.89
CA GLN A 11 55.82 28.07 -33.62
C GLN A 11 55.26 29.46 -33.31
N PHE A 12 54.57 29.59 -32.18
CA PHE A 12 54.23 30.89 -31.57
C PHE A 12 55.44 31.42 -30.80
N SER A 13 55.71 32.73 -30.89
CA SER A 13 56.82 33.36 -30.16
C SER A 13 56.48 33.48 -28.66
N LEU A 14 57.50 33.38 -27.80
CA LEU A 14 57.38 33.42 -26.34
C LEU A 14 56.63 34.67 -25.82
N LYS A 15 56.64 35.79 -26.56
CA LYS A 15 55.89 37.01 -26.22
C LYS A 15 54.37 36.89 -26.45
N GLN A 16 53.93 36.08 -27.42
CA GLN A 16 52.49 35.82 -27.64
C GLN A 16 51.93 34.81 -26.62
N LEU A 17 52.74 33.89 -26.12
CA LEU A 17 52.35 32.98 -25.04
C LEU A 17 52.16 33.72 -23.72
N ILE A 18 53.04 34.69 -23.40
CA ILE A 18 52.95 35.49 -22.17
C ILE A 18 51.73 36.42 -22.22
N LEU A 19 51.39 37.01 -23.37
CA LEU A 19 50.19 37.85 -23.50
C LEU A 19 48.89 37.03 -23.41
N LEU A 20 48.88 35.79 -23.93
CA LEU A 20 47.74 34.87 -23.79
C LEU A 20 47.58 34.37 -22.35
N LEU A 21 48.69 34.11 -21.63
CA LEU A 21 48.69 33.76 -20.20
C LEU A 21 48.26 34.93 -19.29
N CYS A 22 48.58 36.18 -19.65
CA CYS A 22 48.11 37.36 -18.92
C CYS A 22 46.63 37.68 -19.19
N LEU A 23 46.10 37.36 -20.38
CA LEU A 23 44.69 37.52 -20.72
C LEU A 23 43.80 36.39 -20.17
N THR A 24 44.31 35.17 -20.00
CA THR A 24 43.58 34.09 -19.30
C THR A 24 43.62 34.20 -17.78
N SER A 25 44.54 35.00 -17.20
CA SER A 25 44.56 35.26 -15.75
C SER A 25 43.56 36.32 -15.26
N MET A 26 42.83 37.01 -16.15
CA MET A 26 41.86 38.06 -15.79
C MET A 26 40.37 37.64 -15.87
N PHE A 27 40.08 36.38 -16.17
CA PHE A 27 38.72 35.83 -16.09
C PHE A 27 38.68 34.54 -15.25
N PHE A 28 39.23 34.58 -14.04
CA PHE A 28 38.68 33.73 -12.99
C PHE A 28 37.37 34.38 -12.55
N ALA A 29 36.26 34.01 -13.21
CA ALA A 29 34.94 34.16 -12.62
C ALA A 29 35.00 33.40 -11.29
N THR A 30 35.17 34.12 -10.18
CA THR A 30 35.12 33.56 -8.84
C THR A 30 33.69 33.09 -8.64
N LYS A 31 33.44 31.81 -8.92
CA LYS A 31 32.16 31.15 -8.62
C LYS A 31 31.92 31.23 -7.11
N ALA A 32 30.66 31.40 -6.71
CA ALA A 32 30.26 31.27 -5.31
C ALA A 32 30.84 30.00 -4.69
N GLN A 33 31.20 30.05 -3.40
CA GLN A 33 31.46 28.82 -2.67
C GLN A 33 30.11 28.13 -2.41
N GLU A 34 29.99 26.87 -2.80
CA GLU A 34 28.85 26.03 -2.41
C GLU A 34 29.15 25.40 -1.04
N THR A 35 28.09 25.02 -0.33
CA THR A 35 28.23 24.13 0.82
C THR A 35 28.77 22.78 0.32
N GLU A 36 29.94 22.38 0.79
CA GLU A 36 30.54 21.09 0.41
C GLU A 36 30.18 20.02 1.44
N ARG A 37 29.90 18.80 0.97
CA ARG A 37 29.62 17.64 1.82
C ARG A 37 30.64 16.54 1.62
N LEU A 38 31.11 15.97 2.72
CA LEU A 38 31.98 14.78 2.72
C LEU A 38 31.30 13.67 3.53
N MET A 39 30.86 12.62 2.84
CA MET A 39 30.26 11.45 3.49
C MET A 39 31.28 10.72 4.35
N LEU A 40 30.93 10.44 5.60
CA LEU A 40 31.73 9.60 6.52
C LEU A 40 31.13 8.20 6.66
N SER A 41 29.81 8.10 6.56
CA SER A 41 29.08 6.84 6.37
C SER A 41 28.78 6.63 4.89
N GLY A 42 27.94 5.62 4.58
CA GLY A 42 27.23 5.57 3.31
C GLY A 42 25.87 6.29 3.34
N THR A 43 25.06 6.10 2.30
CA THR A 43 23.81 6.86 2.05
C THR A 43 22.53 6.11 2.43
N GLY A 44 22.62 4.84 2.83
CA GLY A 44 21.47 3.99 3.15
C GLY A 44 21.87 2.52 3.28
N ASN A 45 20.91 1.61 3.34
CA ASN A 45 21.20 0.17 3.47
C ASN A 45 21.90 -0.45 2.25
N ASP A 46 21.83 0.21 1.10
CA ASP A 46 22.42 -0.23 -0.18
C ASP A 46 23.82 0.35 -0.43
N ASN A 47 24.27 1.27 0.43
CA ASN A 47 25.58 1.89 0.35
C ASN A 47 26.00 2.29 1.76
N THR A 48 26.96 1.56 2.32
CA THR A 48 27.44 1.72 3.71
C THR A 48 28.96 1.81 3.76
N VAL A 49 29.49 2.37 4.85
CA VAL A 49 30.93 2.38 5.14
C VAL A 49 31.16 1.65 6.46
N ASN A 50 32.12 0.73 6.50
CA ASN A 50 32.43 -0.02 7.72
C ASN A 50 33.21 0.86 8.71
N TRP A 51 32.72 0.93 9.94
CA TRP A 51 33.36 1.60 11.07
C TRP A 51 33.78 0.56 12.12
N ASP A 52 34.79 0.87 12.94
CA ASP A 52 35.14 0.03 14.09
C ASP A 52 33.99 0.09 15.11
N PHE A 53 33.58 -1.05 15.65
CA PHE A 53 32.39 -1.16 16.49
C PHE A 53 32.58 -2.09 17.69
N PHE A 54 32.06 -1.66 18.85
CA PHE A 54 31.98 -2.45 20.07
C PHE A 54 30.57 -2.34 20.65
N CYS A 55 29.90 -3.47 20.83
CA CYS A 55 28.62 -3.54 21.53
C CYS A 55 28.85 -3.97 22.99
N THR A 56 28.23 -3.29 23.96
CA THR A 56 28.48 -3.55 25.39
C THR A 56 27.79 -4.79 25.94
N ASP A 57 26.67 -5.21 25.35
CA ASP A 57 25.88 -6.36 25.82
C ASP A 57 25.07 -6.97 24.66
N GLY A 58 24.45 -8.14 24.89
CA GLY A 58 23.69 -8.88 23.89
C GLY A 58 24.58 -9.68 22.93
N ALA A 59 24.05 -10.02 21.76
CA ALA A 59 24.77 -10.78 20.74
C ALA A 59 26.04 -10.05 20.29
N ASN A 60 27.10 -10.82 20.05
CA ASN A 60 28.40 -10.33 19.57
C ASN A 60 29.01 -9.16 20.37
N SER A 61 28.72 -9.06 21.67
CA SER A 61 29.22 -8.02 22.57
C SER A 61 30.60 -8.33 23.16
N GLY A 62 31.20 -7.34 23.84
CA GLY A 62 32.43 -7.51 24.64
C GLY A 62 33.74 -7.51 23.84
N LYS A 63 33.69 -7.30 22.52
CA LYS A 63 34.87 -7.24 21.64
C LYS A 63 34.71 -6.16 20.55
N TRP A 64 35.84 -5.60 20.11
CA TRP A 64 35.89 -4.72 18.94
C TRP A 64 35.80 -5.55 17.65
N SER A 65 35.03 -5.05 16.69
CA SER A 65 34.84 -5.60 15.35
C SER A 65 34.57 -4.44 14.38
N THR A 66 33.85 -4.70 13.28
CA THR A 66 33.38 -3.67 12.35
C THR A 66 31.88 -3.77 12.12
N ILE A 67 31.22 -2.64 11.87
CA ILE A 67 29.81 -2.58 11.50
C ILE A 67 29.60 -1.64 10.29
N PRO A 68 28.72 -1.95 9.34
CA PRO A 68 28.34 -1.00 8.30
C PRO A 68 27.59 0.19 8.91
N VAL A 69 27.89 1.40 8.45
CA VAL A 69 27.16 2.62 8.80
C VAL A 69 26.66 3.29 7.52
N PRO A 70 25.36 3.64 7.42
CA PRO A 70 24.33 3.45 8.45
C PRO A 70 23.84 2.00 8.60
N SER A 71 23.44 1.61 9.81
CA SER A 71 22.70 0.36 10.07
C SER A 71 22.04 0.33 11.46
N ASN A 72 21.05 -0.55 11.63
CA ASN A 72 20.61 -1.01 12.95
C ASN A 72 21.40 -2.24 13.38
N TRP A 73 22.00 -2.21 14.58
CA TRP A 73 22.99 -3.23 14.96
C TRP A 73 22.39 -4.62 15.15
N GLU A 74 21.08 -4.72 15.46
CA GLU A 74 20.38 -6.00 15.62
C GLU A 74 20.38 -6.77 14.30
N LEU A 75 20.11 -6.07 13.19
CA LEU A 75 20.11 -6.62 11.84
C LEU A 75 21.52 -6.95 11.34
N GLN A 76 22.55 -6.50 12.06
CA GLN A 76 23.96 -6.85 11.81
C GLN A 76 24.47 -7.94 12.78
N GLY A 77 23.58 -8.55 13.58
CA GLY A 77 23.91 -9.63 14.50
C GLY A 77 24.43 -9.19 15.87
N PHE A 78 24.26 -7.92 16.26
CA PHE A 78 24.70 -7.41 17.56
C PHE A 78 23.52 -7.05 18.47
N GLY A 79 23.76 -6.99 19.78
CA GLY A 79 22.75 -6.52 20.73
C GLY A 79 21.57 -7.49 20.86
N LYS A 80 20.38 -6.97 21.17
CA LYS A 80 19.18 -7.78 21.45
C LYS A 80 17.95 -7.23 20.74
N TYR A 81 17.24 -8.06 19.96
CA TYR A 81 15.95 -7.67 19.40
C TYR A 81 14.91 -7.42 20.50
N ASN A 82 14.23 -6.28 20.42
CA ASN A 82 13.15 -5.87 21.33
C ASN A 82 11.97 -5.34 20.50
N TYR A 83 10.76 -5.55 20.99
CA TYR A 83 9.56 -4.82 20.58
C TYR A 83 9.16 -3.82 21.68
N GLY A 84 8.42 -2.75 21.34
CA GLY A 84 8.13 -1.68 22.32
C GLY A 84 7.28 -2.14 23.51
N PHE A 85 6.45 -3.16 23.31
CA PHE A 85 5.63 -3.81 24.34
C PHE A 85 6.36 -4.85 25.20
N ASN A 86 7.63 -5.20 24.89
CA ASN A 86 8.38 -6.09 25.75
C ASN A 86 8.43 -5.55 27.18
N LYS A 87 8.29 -6.45 28.17
CA LYS A 87 8.51 -6.08 29.58
C LYS A 87 9.93 -5.55 29.78
N GLU A 88 10.10 -4.62 30.71
CA GLU A 88 11.35 -3.88 30.92
C GLU A 88 12.55 -4.80 31.21
N GLU A 89 12.34 -5.88 31.96
CA GLU A 89 13.37 -6.89 32.23
C GLU A 89 13.84 -7.65 30.98
N ASN A 90 13.03 -7.64 29.93
CA ASN A 90 13.33 -8.30 28.67
C ASN A 90 13.94 -7.36 27.63
N LYS A 91 13.99 -6.05 27.88
CA LYS A 91 14.59 -5.08 26.94
C LYS A 91 16.12 -5.11 27.05
N GLY A 92 16.79 -5.21 25.89
CA GLY A 92 18.22 -4.93 25.77
C GLY A 92 18.58 -3.50 26.19
N LYS A 93 19.70 -3.33 26.90
CA LYS A 93 20.20 -2.04 27.42
C LYS A 93 21.60 -1.71 26.91
N GLU A 94 21.99 -2.36 25.82
CA GLU A 94 23.31 -2.25 25.23
C GLU A 94 23.61 -0.84 24.69
N GLN A 95 24.90 -0.53 24.63
CA GLN A 95 25.45 0.67 24.00
C GLN A 95 26.39 0.24 22.86
N GLY A 96 26.38 1.02 21.79
CA GLY A 96 27.30 0.90 20.67
C GLY A 96 28.40 1.95 20.76
N LEU A 97 29.66 1.52 20.74
CA LEU A 97 30.83 2.39 20.62
C LEU A 97 31.39 2.29 19.22
N TYR A 98 31.46 3.41 18.52
CA TYR A 98 31.94 3.50 17.15
C TYR A 98 33.25 4.28 17.08
N LYS A 99 34.16 3.86 16.19
CA LYS A 99 35.33 4.65 15.81
C LYS A 99 35.49 4.68 14.30
N TYR A 100 35.81 5.86 13.76
CA TYR A 100 36.09 6.03 12.35
C TYR A 100 37.20 7.04 12.12
N LYS A 101 38.19 6.67 11.30
CA LYS A 101 39.26 7.57 10.88
C LYS A 101 38.88 8.21 9.56
N PHE A 102 39.02 9.52 9.49
CA PHE A 102 38.71 10.29 8.29
C PHE A 102 39.73 11.41 8.07
N ALA A 103 39.92 11.78 6.81
CA ALA A 103 40.75 12.91 6.42
C ALA A 103 39.87 14.06 5.94
N ILE A 104 40.29 15.29 6.23
CA ILE A 104 39.59 16.49 5.78
C ILE A 104 40.40 17.14 4.65
N PRO A 105 39.76 17.52 3.52
CA PRO A 105 40.41 18.25 2.45
C PRO A 105 41.13 19.51 2.95
N ALA A 106 42.37 19.73 2.47
CA ALA A 106 43.19 20.86 2.93
C ALA A 106 42.64 22.24 2.51
N ASP A 107 41.83 22.28 1.45
CA ASP A 107 41.15 23.45 0.91
C ASP A 107 39.88 23.84 1.71
N TRP A 108 39.49 23.05 2.71
CA TRP A 108 38.49 23.44 3.71
C TRP A 108 39.06 24.39 4.78
N LYS A 109 40.30 24.86 4.63
CA LYS A 109 40.90 25.87 5.50
C LYS A 109 40.01 27.12 5.57
N ASN A 110 39.85 27.66 6.78
CA ASN A 110 39.01 28.82 7.09
C ASN A 110 37.51 28.61 6.79
N ARG A 111 37.02 27.37 6.70
CA ARG A 111 35.58 27.08 6.65
C ARG A 111 35.03 26.77 8.04
N LYS A 112 33.71 26.96 8.21
CA LYS A 112 32.96 26.40 9.33
C LYS A 112 32.61 24.96 8.94
N ILE A 113 33.01 24.00 9.76
CA ILE A 113 32.86 22.58 9.47
C ILE A 113 31.97 21.97 10.53
N ASN A 114 30.81 21.49 10.10
CA ASN A 114 29.87 20.77 10.95
C ASN A 114 30.00 19.26 10.69
N ILE A 115 29.81 18.44 11.72
CA ILE A 115 29.42 17.04 11.55
C ILE A 115 27.91 16.95 11.67
N VAL A 116 27.27 16.23 10.75
CA VAL A 116 25.82 16.08 10.66
C VAL A 116 25.47 14.61 10.76
N PHE A 117 24.49 14.29 11.61
CA PHE A 117 23.86 12.98 11.73
C PHE A 117 22.42 13.11 11.27
N GLU A 118 22.00 12.33 10.28
CA GLU A 118 20.60 12.33 9.81
C GLU A 118 19.68 11.54 10.75
N GLY A 119 20.24 10.73 11.66
CA GLY A 119 19.50 10.00 12.69
C GLY A 119 20.37 8.93 13.38
N SER A 120 20.21 8.82 14.70
CA SER A 120 20.95 7.89 15.55
C SER A 120 20.11 7.48 16.76
N MET A 121 20.08 6.19 17.08
CA MET A 121 19.15 5.59 18.04
C MET A 121 19.85 5.13 19.33
N THR A 122 19.71 5.79 20.48
CA THR A 122 18.93 7.01 20.80
C THR A 122 19.82 8.14 21.30
N ASP A 123 20.45 7.96 22.46
CA ASP A 123 21.30 9.01 23.04
C ASP A 123 22.68 8.93 22.40
N THR A 124 23.09 10.02 21.76
CA THR A 124 24.29 10.05 20.92
C THR A 124 25.32 11.05 21.45
N GLU A 125 26.43 10.53 21.96
CA GLU A 125 27.61 11.30 22.38
C GLU A 125 28.66 11.26 21.27
N VAL A 126 29.09 12.43 20.79
CA VAL A 126 30.05 12.56 19.68
C VAL A 126 31.34 13.21 20.15
N LYS A 127 32.48 12.60 19.82
CA LYS A 127 33.81 13.13 20.06
C LYS A 127 34.64 13.15 18.79
N ILE A 128 35.44 14.21 18.65
CA ILE A 128 36.46 14.35 17.62
C ILE A 128 37.81 14.45 18.31
N ASN A 129 38.74 13.55 17.96
CA ASN A 129 40.09 13.51 18.52
C ASN A 129 40.10 13.52 20.08
N GLY A 130 39.21 12.74 20.70
CA GLY A 130 39.06 12.63 22.15
C GLY A 130 38.33 13.79 22.85
N LYS A 131 37.88 14.81 22.13
CA LYS A 131 37.16 15.98 22.68
C LYS A 131 35.68 15.96 22.28
N SER A 132 34.80 16.37 23.19
CA SER A 132 33.36 16.44 22.90
C SER A 132 33.06 17.43 21.77
N ALA A 133 32.19 17.03 20.84
CA ALA A 133 31.66 17.89 19.79
C ALA A 133 30.53 18.79 20.30
N GLY A 134 29.81 18.38 21.35
CA GLY A 134 28.70 19.14 21.92
C GLY A 134 27.97 18.38 23.03
N GLU A 135 26.75 18.78 23.32
CA GLU A 135 25.85 18.08 24.24
C GLU A 135 25.40 16.73 23.65
N ILE A 136 25.06 15.76 24.51
CA ILE A 136 24.48 14.50 24.08
C ILE A 136 23.14 14.79 23.38
N HIS A 137 22.99 14.32 22.14
CA HIS A 137 21.71 14.40 21.44
C HIS A 137 20.78 13.29 21.95
N GLN A 138 19.51 13.61 22.19
CA GLN A 138 18.51 12.68 22.71
C GLN A 138 17.26 12.75 21.82
N GLY A 139 17.03 11.70 21.03
CA GLY A 139 15.92 11.59 20.09
C GLY A 139 16.37 10.88 18.82
N SER A 140 15.58 9.94 18.31
CA SER A 140 16.09 9.01 17.30
C SER A 140 16.03 9.53 15.87
N PHE A 141 14.98 10.28 15.55
CA PHE A 141 14.52 10.44 14.17
C PHE A 141 14.92 11.78 13.53
N TYR A 142 15.77 12.56 14.20
CA TYR A 142 15.98 13.97 13.88
C TYR A 142 17.40 14.22 13.37
N VAL A 143 17.52 15.16 12.45
CA VAL A 143 18.82 15.60 11.94
C VAL A 143 19.44 16.58 12.93
N PHE A 144 20.63 16.27 13.42
CA PHE A 144 21.38 17.14 14.33
C PHE A 144 22.83 17.33 13.88
N SER A 145 23.45 18.42 14.33
CA SER A 145 24.80 18.77 13.93
C SER A 145 25.61 19.46 15.04
N TYR A 146 26.94 19.39 14.92
CA TYR A 146 27.87 20.10 15.79
C TYR A 146 28.95 20.81 14.97
N ASP A 147 29.29 22.05 15.36
CA ASP A 147 30.47 22.75 14.82
C ASP A 147 31.74 22.12 15.40
N ILE A 148 32.50 21.43 14.54
CA ILE A 148 33.74 20.75 14.91
C ILE A 148 34.98 21.48 14.40
N SER A 149 34.84 22.70 13.88
CA SER A 149 35.93 23.46 13.25
C SER A 149 37.18 23.58 14.13
N LYS A 150 37.01 23.65 15.46
CA LYS A 150 38.10 23.77 16.44
C LYS A 150 38.66 22.43 16.93
N LEU A 151 38.05 21.32 16.56
CA LEU A 151 38.41 19.97 17.03
C LEU A 151 39.21 19.17 16.01
N ILE A 152 39.12 19.57 14.74
CA ILE A 152 39.70 18.88 13.60
C ILE A 152 41.14 19.30 13.29
N LYS A 153 41.87 18.39 12.65
CA LYS A 153 43.20 18.60 12.07
C LYS A 153 43.06 18.65 10.55
N LEU A 154 43.33 19.80 9.94
CA LEU A 154 43.25 19.97 8.49
C LEU A 154 44.42 19.23 7.79
N GLY A 155 44.12 18.55 6.68
CA GLY A 155 45.13 17.86 5.87
C GLY A 155 45.77 16.64 6.55
N GLY A 156 45.18 16.13 7.64
CA GLY A 156 45.65 14.95 8.35
C GLY A 156 44.51 14.11 8.90
N ASP A 157 44.86 13.00 9.56
CA ASP A 157 43.89 12.05 10.10
C ASP A 157 43.18 12.62 11.34
N ASN A 158 41.86 12.46 11.34
CA ASN A 158 40.97 12.73 12.46
C ASN A 158 40.30 11.45 12.92
N LEU A 159 40.05 11.35 14.22
CA LEU A 159 39.31 10.24 14.80
C LEU A 159 37.92 10.74 15.24
N LEU A 160 36.88 10.16 14.65
CA LEU A 160 35.51 10.25 15.14
C LEU A 160 35.27 9.10 16.11
N GLU A 161 34.72 9.42 17.28
CA GLU A 161 34.29 8.46 18.28
C GLU A 161 32.83 8.77 18.65
N VAL A 162 31.96 7.77 18.58
CA VAL A 162 30.53 7.95 18.88
C VAL A 162 30.10 6.89 19.89
N LYS A 163 29.43 7.30 20.96
CA LYS A 163 28.72 6.38 21.86
C LYS A 163 27.22 6.55 21.66
N VAL A 164 26.54 5.47 21.33
CA VAL A 164 25.10 5.43 21.11
C VAL A 164 24.46 4.53 22.16
N SER A 165 23.56 5.06 22.97
CA SER A 165 22.79 4.25 23.94
C SER A 165 21.44 3.86 23.37
N LYS A 166 21.09 2.58 23.43
CA LYS A 166 19.81 2.07 22.91
C LYS A 166 18.60 2.78 23.53
N HIS A 167 18.63 2.92 24.84
CA HIS A 167 17.64 3.65 25.61
C HIS A 167 18.20 5.00 26.05
N SER A 168 17.32 6.00 26.09
CA SER A 168 17.70 7.34 26.50
C SER A 168 17.88 7.41 28.01
N ALA A 169 18.80 8.25 28.48
CA ALA A 169 18.87 8.63 29.89
C ALA A 169 17.70 9.55 30.29
N ASN A 170 17.03 10.18 29.32
CA ASN A 170 15.81 10.93 29.54
C ASN A 170 14.59 10.00 29.38
N GLN A 171 13.79 9.89 30.45
CA GLN A 171 12.63 9.01 30.44
C GLN A 171 11.58 9.43 29.41
N SER A 172 11.39 10.73 29.16
CA SER A 172 10.36 11.21 28.22
C SER A 172 10.60 10.72 26.79
N VAL A 173 11.87 10.64 26.38
CA VAL A 173 12.27 10.09 25.07
C VAL A 173 11.96 8.60 24.98
N ASN A 174 12.14 7.85 26.08
CA ASN A 174 11.76 6.44 26.11
C ASN A 174 10.24 6.25 26.06
N GLU A 175 9.45 7.11 26.72
CA GLU A 175 7.99 7.06 26.61
C GLU A 175 7.51 7.39 25.19
N ALA A 176 8.11 8.39 24.54
CA ALA A 176 7.71 8.83 23.21
C ALA A 176 8.13 7.85 22.09
N GLU A 177 9.33 7.26 22.18
CA GLU A 177 9.92 6.51 21.05
C GLU A 177 10.14 5.01 21.33
N ARG A 178 10.22 4.59 22.60
CA ARG A 178 10.74 3.25 22.98
C ARG A 178 9.68 2.33 23.62
N LYS A 179 8.46 2.85 23.79
CA LYS A 179 7.26 2.13 24.24
C LYS A 179 6.13 2.30 23.23
N ALA A 180 6.42 1.96 21.98
CA ALA A 180 5.48 2.09 20.87
C ALA A 180 5.27 0.77 20.13
N ASP A 181 4.20 0.69 19.35
CA ASP A 181 3.86 -0.49 18.54
C ASP A 181 4.79 -0.62 17.32
N PHE A 182 6.07 -0.90 17.57
CA PHE A 182 7.08 -1.23 16.56
C PHE A 182 8.35 -1.81 17.18
N TRP A 183 9.23 -2.33 16.32
CA TRP A 183 10.57 -2.80 16.69
C TRP A 183 11.48 -1.69 17.24
N ILE A 184 12.16 -2.00 18.36
CA ILE A 184 13.08 -1.10 19.06
C ILE A 184 14.53 -1.50 18.76
N PHE A 185 15.14 -0.75 17.85
CA PHE A 185 16.54 -0.94 17.44
C PHE A 185 17.49 0.07 18.07
N GLY A 186 18.79 -0.21 18.00
CA GLY A 186 19.86 0.76 18.23
C GLY A 186 20.73 1.00 17.00
N GLY A 187 21.60 2.01 17.10
CA GLY A 187 22.66 2.27 16.13
C GLY A 187 22.52 3.57 15.34
N ILE A 188 23.55 3.86 14.55
CA ILE A 188 23.58 5.00 13.62
C ILE A 188 22.91 4.53 12.33
N PHE A 189 21.59 4.68 12.26
CA PHE A 189 20.74 4.05 11.24
C PHE A 189 20.45 4.97 10.03
N ARG A 190 20.89 6.23 10.08
CA ARG A 190 20.85 7.17 8.97
C ARG A 190 22.24 7.79 8.71
N PRO A 191 22.47 8.40 7.54
CA PRO A 191 23.78 8.91 7.13
C PRO A 191 24.46 9.88 8.11
N VAL A 192 25.80 9.89 8.06
CA VAL A 192 26.70 10.81 8.76
C VAL A 192 27.66 11.42 7.75
N PHE A 193 27.76 12.74 7.75
CA PHE A 193 28.66 13.48 6.85
C PHE A 193 29.21 14.74 7.50
N LEU A 194 30.27 15.28 6.91
CA LEU A 194 30.74 16.62 7.21
C LEU A 194 30.14 17.61 6.23
N GLU A 195 29.81 18.79 6.73
CA GLU A 195 29.37 19.94 5.97
C GLU A 195 30.37 21.09 6.14
N ALA A 196 30.86 21.65 5.03
CA ALA A 196 31.81 22.76 5.05
C ALA A 196 31.22 24.02 4.41
N LEU A 197 31.05 25.04 5.25
CA LEU A 197 30.45 26.32 4.92
C LEU A 197 31.52 27.42 4.89
N PRO A 198 31.43 28.41 3.98
CA PRO A 198 32.22 29.64 4.09
C PRO A 198 31.95 30.37 5.41
N GLN A 199 32.86 31.23 5.88
CA GLN A 199 32.63 32.02 7.11
C GLN A 199 31.38 32.90 7.02
N THR A 200 31.14 33.48 5.85
CA THR A 200 29.86 34.13 5.53
C THR A 200 29.01 33.16 4.75
N HIS A 201 27.92 32.68 5.34
CA HIS A 201 27.06 31.64 4.77
C HIS A 201 25.59 31.89 5.12
N ILE A 202 24.73 31.18 4.41
CA ILE A 202 23.30 31.14 4.65
C ILE A 202 23.06 30.01 5.66
N ASP A 203 22.34 30.30 6.74
CA ASP A 203 22.08 29.36 7.83
C ASP A 203 20.74 28.62 7.65
N ARG A 204 19.68 29.35 7.27
CA ARG A 204 18.32 28.80 7.08
C ARG A 204 17.61 29.55 5.97
N ILE A 205 16.84 28.83 5.16
CA ILE A 205 15.96 29.39 4.14
C ILE A 205 14.61 28.71 4.33
N GLN A 206 13.56 29.50 4.54
CA GLN A 206 12.18 29.05 4.57
C GLN A 206 11.47 29.64 3.37
N ILE A 207 10.72 28.85 2.61
CA ILE A 207 10.08 29.27 1.36
C ILE A 207 8.57 29.01 1.41
N ASP A 208 7.79 30.01 1.02
CA ASP A 208 6.37 29.95 0.75
C ASP A 208 6.14 30.37 -0.71
N ALA A 209 6.06 29.37 -1.59
CA ALA A 209 5.87 29.51 -3.03
C ALA A 209 4.41 29.20 -3.38
N LYS A 210 3.57 30.23 -3.55
CA LYS A 210 2.12 30.10 -3.68
C LYS A 210 1.67 29.85 -5.11
N ALA A 211 0.48 29.27 -5.27
CA ALA A 211 -0.08 28.94 -6.58
C ALA A 211 -0.33 30.15 -7.49
N ASP A 212 -0.51 31.35 -6.93
CA ASP A 212 -0.62 32.60 -7.69
C ASP A 212 0.74 33.11 -8.20
N GLY A 213 1.84 32.44 -7.87
CA GLY A 213 3.21 32.81 -8.20
C GLY A 213 3.87 33.75 -7.19
N ASN A 214 3.19 34.11 -6.11
CA ASN A 214 3.80 34.87 -5.03
C ASN A 214 4.84 33.99 -4.31
N PHE A 215 6.07 34.45 -4.33
CA PHE A 215 7.22 33.80 -3.71
C PHE A 215 7.67 34.63 -2.53
N ASN A 216 7.49 34.10 -1.32
CA ASN A 216 8.01 34.68 -0.09
C ASN A 216 9.08 33.75 0.49
N ALA A 217 10.21 34.31 0.92
CA ALA A 217 11.23 33.54 1.61
C ALA A 217 11.81 34.32 2.80
N GLN A 218 11.98 33.61 3.90
CA GLN A 218 12.72 34.09 5.07
C GLN A 218 14.11 33.47 5.05
N LEU A 219 15.13 34.31 4.97
CA LEU A 219 16.53 33.89 4.90
C LEU A 219 17.29 34.38 6.14
N ALA A 220 17.91 33.46 6.88
CA ALA A 220 18.85 33.76 7.94
C ALA A 220 20.29 33.49 7.46
N TYR A 221 21.23 34.35 7.81
CA TYR A 221 22.62 34.23 7.38
C TYR A 221 23.60 34.79 8.43
N THR A 222 24.84 34.30 8.36
CA THR A 222 25.96 34.71 9.20
C THR A 222 27.01 35.42 8.37
N GLY A 223 27.70 36.41 8.95
CA GLY A 223 28.81 37.13 8.32
C GLY A 223 28.37 38.44 7.66
N ASP A 224 29.08 38.84 6.60
CA ASP A 224 28.89 40.15 5.94
C ASP A 224 28.64 39.98 4.44
N ALA A 225 27.51 40.51 3.96
CA ALA A 225 27.08 40.48 2.57
C ALA A 225 26.34 41.80 2.23
N ASP A 226 26.37 42.21 0.96
CA ASP A 226 25.73 43.46 0.51
C ASP A 226 24.32 43.22 -0.06
N LYS A 227 24.11 42.05 -0.68
CA LYS A 227 22.82 41.66 -1.22
C LYS A 227 22.69 40.14 -1.31
N VAL A 228 21.45 39.67 -1.44
CA VAL A 228 21.12 38.32 -1.89
C VAL A 228 20.49 38.38 -3.27
N GLU A 229 20.89 37.46 -4.14
CA GLU A 229 20.29 37.22 -5.46
C GLU A 229 19.57 35.87 -5.45
N VAL A 230 18.40 35.82 -6.08
CA VAL A 230 17.58 34.60 -6.18
C VAL A 230 17.25 34.32 -7.63
N GLU A 231 17.48 33.08 -8.05
CA GLU A 231 17.14 32.54 -9.37
C GLU A 231 16.31 31.26 -9.22
N LEU A 232 15.32 31.09 -10.07
CA LEU A 232 14.55 29.84 -10.16
C LEU A 232 14.88 29.13 -11.47
N PHE A 233 15.00 27.81 -11.43
CA PHE A 233 15.22 26.98 -12.60
C PHE A 233 14.15 25.90 -12.68
N GLY A 234 13.59 25.70 -13.88
CA GLY A 234 12.66 24.61 -14.14
C GLY A 234 13.39 23.25 -14.23
N LYS A 235 12.61 22.17 -14.40
CA LYS A 235 13.14 20.80 -14.54
C LYS A 235 14.11 20.62 -15.71
N ASP A 236 14.02 21.45 -16.74
CA ASP A 236 14.91 21.42 -17.91
C ASP A 236 16.25 22.17 -17.68
N GLY A 237 16.46 22.68 -16.47
CA GLY A 237 17.64 23.44 -16.08
C GLY A 237 17.65 24.88 -16.60
N LYS A 238 16.60 25.34 -17.28
CA LYS A 238 16.49 26.73 -17.74
C LYS A 238 15.93 27.61 -16.64
N ARG A 239 16.38 28.86 -16.63
CA ARG A 239 15.86 29.87 -15.69
C ARG A 239 14.38 30.12 -15.96
N PHE A 240 13.59 30.09 -14.89
CA PHE A 240 12.18 30.42 -14.87
C PHE A 240 12.00 31.83 -14.30
N GLY A 241 11.42 32.74 -15.10
CA GLY A 241 11.25 34.13 -14.72
C GLY A 241 12.56 34.93 -14.66
N ASP A 242 12.44 36.16 -14.15
CA ASP A 242 13.59 37.04 -13.92
C ASP A 242 14.25 36.73 -12.58
N ARG A 243 15.58 36.89 -12.53
CA ARG A 243 16.30 36.91 -11.26
C ARG A 243 15.94 38.18 -10.50
N PHE A 244 15.90 38.11 -9.17
CA PHE A 244 15.68 39.27 -8.33
C PHE A 244 16.71 39.37 -7.22
N THR A 245 16.89 40.59 -6.70
CA THR A 245 17.89 40.88 -5.67
C THR A 245 17.28 41.66 -4.52
N SER A 246 17.72 41.38 -3.29
CA SER A 246 17.39 42.18 -2.11
C SER A 246 18.66 42.69 -1.45
N SER A 247 18.70 43.99 -1.13
CA SER A 247 19.85 44.61 -0.47
C SER A 247 19.86 44.27 1.02
N ILE A 248 21.04 44.01 1.55
CA ILE A 248 21.25 43.66 2.95
C ILE A 248 21.68 44.92 3.72
N LYS A 249 20.91 45.27 4.74
CA LYS A 249 21.27 46.38 5.63
C LYS A 249 22.34 45.92 6.62
N LYS A 250 23.31 46.78 6.90
CA LYS A 250 24.38 46.50 7.87
C LYS A 250 23.76 46.15 9.24
N GLY A 251 24.21 45.05 9.83
CA GLY A 251 23.74 44.57 11.14
C GLY A 251 22.45 43.75 11.10
N THR A 252 21.84 43.52 9.93
CA THR A 252 20.72 42.59 9.76
C THR A 252 21.24 41.18 9.55
N GLN A 253 20.60 40.17 10.16
CA GLN A 253 20.94 38.74 9.98
C GLN A 253 19.78 37.89 9.45
N LYS A 254 18.60 38.50 9.30
CA LYS A 254 17.39 37.88 8.74
C LYS A 254 16.79 38.79 7.68
N LEU A 255 16.41 38.24 6.54
CA LEU A 255 15.86 38.96 5.40
C LEU A 255 14.52 38.35 5.01
N MET A 256 13.57 39.22 4.68
CA MET A 256 12.35 38.83 3.97
C MET A 256 12.53 39.13 2.50
N LEU A 257 12.30 38.13 1.66
CA LEU A 257 12.42 38.19 0.21
C LEU A 257 11.05 37.95 -0.39
N ASN A 258 10.58 38.87 -1.22
CA ASN A 258 9.27 38.77 -1.86
C ASN A 258 9.44 38.99 -3.37
N HIS A 259 8.82 38.15 -4.19
CA HIS A 259 8.81 38.28 -5.64
C HIS A 259 7.55 37.66 -6.24
N GLN A 260 7.10 38.19 -7.38
CA GLN A 260 5.94 37.67 -8.09
C GLN A 260 6.40 37.01 -9.40
N PHE A 261 6.30 35.68 -9.47
CA PHE A 261 6.49 34.95 -10.71
C PHE A 261 5.18 34.89 -11.51
N SER A 262 5.25 35.00 -12.82
CA SER A 262 4.06 34.90 -13.68
C SER A 262 3.79 33.44 -14.07
N LYS A 263 2.60 32.94 -13.71
CA LYS A 263 2.05 31.65 -14.17
C LYS A 263 2.99 30.45 -14.00
N PRO A 264 3.47 30.14 -12.78
CA PRO A 264 4.25 28.92 -12.58
C PRO A 264 3.39 27.67 -12.85
N GLU A 265 4.02 26.62 -13.38
CA GLU A 265 3.45 25.27 -13.30
C GLU A 265 3.31 24.88 -11.82
N LEU A 266 2.11 24.45 -11.43
CA LEU A 266 1.79 24.17 -10.03
C LEU A 266 2.19 22.77 -9.62
N TRP A 267 2.56 22.62 -8.35
CA TRP A 267 2.79 21.31 -7.73
C TRP A 267 1.48 20.76 -7.15
N SER A 268 1.22 19.48 -7.40
CA SER A 268 0.18 18.67 -6.77
C SER A 268 0.58 17.19 -6.75
N SER A 269 -0.23 16.33 -6.13
CA SER A 269 -0.04 14.87 -6.18
C SER A 269 -0.30 14.25 -7.57
N GLU A 270 -0.93 14.99 -8.48
CA GLU A 270 -1.15 14.58 -9.88
C GLU A 270 -0.07 15.16 -10.81
N PHE A 271 0.38 16.39 -10.55
CA PHE A 271 1.40 17.10 -11.34
C PHE A 271 2.51 17.62 -10.41
N PRO A 272 3.54 16.81 -10.11
CA PRO A 272 4.61 17.18 -9.18
C PRO A 272 5.65 18.10 -9.84
N ASN A 273 5.22 19.27 -10.31
CA ASN A 273 6.12 20.24 -10.96
C ASN A 273 7.05 20.88 -9.92
N LEU A 274 8.36 20.70 -10.11
CA LEU A 274 9.38 21.20 -9.20
C LEU A 274 10.28 22.23 -9.89
N TYR A 275 10.72 23.21 -9.10
CA TYR A 275 11.73 24.19 -9.46
C TYR A 275 12.91 24.09 -8.50
N LYS A 276 14.10 24.50 -8.97
CA LYS A 276 15.27 24.72 -8.12
C LYS A 276 15.40 26.21 -7.86
N ALA A 277 15.18 26.65 -6.63
CA ALA A 277 15.44 28.01 -6.18
C ALA A 277 16.86 28.12 -5.63
N THR A 278 17.68 28.97 -6.23
CA THR A 278 19.08 29.19 -5.89
C THR A 278 19.25 30.58 -5.28
N PHE A 279 19.81 30.63 -4.07
CA PHE A 279 20.04 31.84 -3.29
C PHE A 279 21.55 32.10 -3.20
N THR A 280 21.99 33.29 -3.59
CA THR A 280 23.41 33.66 -3.66
C THR A 280 23.66 34.91 -2.82
N LEU A 281 24.50 34.80 -1.78
CA LEU A 281 25.02 35.96 -1.05
C LEU A 281 26.12 36.63 -1.86
N ILE A 282 26.07 37.96 -2.00
CA ILE A 282 27.03 38.74 -2.78
C ILE A 282 27.64 39.84 -1.92
N LYS A 283 28.97 39.96 -1.96
CA LYS A 283 29.76 41.01 -1.30
C LYS A 283 30.76 41.62 -2.29
N ASN A 284 30.80 42.95 -2.40
CA ASN A 284 31.66 43.70 -3.32
C ASN A 284 31.59 43.19 -4.77
N GLY A 285 30.38 42.81 -5.21
CA GLY A 285 30.13 42.23 -6.54
C GLY A 285 30.62 40.79 -6.73
N LYS A 286 31.14 40.14 -5.69
CA LYS A 286 31.56 38.73 -5.71
C LYS A 286 30.54 37.85 -5.01
N GLU A 287 30.26 36.69 -5.58
CA GLU A 287 29.44 35.66 -4.95
C GLU A 287 30.23 34.99 -3.81
N ILE A 288 29.62 34.90 -2.63
CA ILE A 288 30.27 34.43 -1.40
C ILE A 288 29.79 33.04 -1.02
N HIS A 289 28.47 32.83 -1.03
CA HIS A 289 27.86 31.55 -0.71
C HIS A 289 26.61 31.33 -1.55
N GLN A 290 26.43 30.12 -2.04
CA GLN A 290 25.24 29.72 -2.78
C GLN A 290 24.59 28.48 -2.15
N VAL A 291 23.27 28.53 -1.98
CA VAL A 291 22.44 27.40 -1.51
C VAL A 291 21.27 27.22 -2.47
N SER A 292 20.90 25.98 -2.74
CA SER A 292 19.73 25.66 -3.57
C SER A 292 18.72 24.81 -2.82
N LYS A 293 17.43 25.07 -3.04
CA LYS A 293 16.30 24.28 -2.53
C LYS A 293 15.39 23.88 -3.68
N LYS A 294 14.84 22.66 -3.63
CA LYS A 294 13.71 22.29 -4.50
C LYS A 294 12.44 22.88 -3.91
N ILE A 295 11.56 23.38 -4.76
CA ILE A 295 10.27 23.96 -4.39
C ILE A 295 9.20 23.52 -5.37
N GLY A 296 7.95 23.55 -4.94
CA GLY A 296 6.77 23.42 -5.79
C GLY A 296 5.79 24.56 -5.49
N PHE A 297 5.35 25.29 -6.53
CA PHE A 297 4.37 26.35 -6.34
C PHE A 297 3.01 25.73 -6.03
N ARG A 298 2.50 25.94 -4.82
CA ARG A 298 1.20 25.48 -4.37
C ARG A 298 0.65 26.35 -3.26
N THR A 299 -0.66 26.38 -3.10
CA THR A 299 -1.31 27.00 -1.93
C THR A 299 -2.12 25.94 -1.20
N ILE A 300 -1.92 25.83 0.11
CA ILE A 300 -2.72 24.96 0.99
C ILE A 300 -3.61 25.87 1.83
N GLU A 301 -4.90 25.54 1.89
CA GLU A 301 -5.85 26.26 2.73
C GLU A 301 -6.72 25.26 3.48
N VAL A 302 -6.77 25.38 4.80
CA VAL A 302 -7.78 24.69 5.62
C VAL A 302 -8.92 25.66 5.85
N LYS A 303 -10.10 25.30 5.35
CA LYS A 303 -11.34 26.04 5.58
C LYS A 303 -12.15 25.24 6.59
N GLU A 304 -12.10 25.66 7.85
CA GLU A 304 -12.84 25.01 8.94
C GLU A 304 -14.30 24.77 8.54
N ARG A 305 -14.83 23.60 8.93
CA ARG A 305 -16.19 23.15 8.60
C ARG A 305 -16.50 22.87 7.14
N ASP A 306 -15.51 23.00 6.26
CA ASP A 306 -15.65 22.72 4.85
C ASP A 306 -14.64 21.65 4.40
N GLY A 307 -13.34 21.92 4.46
CA GLY A 307 -12.32 20.93 4.10
C GLY A 307 -10.96 21.53 3.78
N VAL A 308 -10.13 20.71 3.14
CA VAL A 308 -8.74 21.04 2.82
C VAL A 308 -8.61 21.30 1.32
N TYR A 309 -8.02 22.43 0.98
CA TYR A 309 -7.86 22.89 -0.39
C TYR A 309 -6.39 22.93 -0.77
N VAL A 310 -6.07 22.42 -1.97
CA VAL A 310 -4.78 22.58 -2.61
C VAL A 310 -5.01 23.27 -3.94
N ASN A 311 -4.35 24.41 -4.15
CA ASN A 311 -4.48 25.23 -5.36
C ASN A 311 -5.95 25.61 -5.67
N GLY A 312 -6.73 25.89 -4.61
CA GLY A 312 -8.15 26.23 -4.71
C GLY A 312 -9.09 25.04 -4.96
N VAL A 313 -8.58 23.80 -5.02
CA VAL A 313 -9.38 22.58 -5.21
C VAL A 313 -9.50 21.80 -3.91
N LYS A 314 -10.73 21.41 -3.53
CA LYS A 314 -11.00 20.61 -2.33
C LYS A 314 -10.52 19.17 -2.52
N ILE A 315 -9.72 18.68 -1.58
CA ILE A 315 -9.03 17.38 -1.70
C ILE A 315 -9.72 16.32 -0.83
N LYS A 316 -9.80 15.10 -1.37
CA LYS A 316 -10.06 13.87 -0.63
C LYS A 316 -8.76 13.07 -0.56
N PHE A 317 -8.27 12.82 0.64
CA PHE A 317 -7.08 12.04 0.92
C PHE A 317 -7.39 10.54 0.83
N LYS A 318 -6.67 9.88 -0.07
CA LYS A 318 -6.58 8.43 -0.22
C LYS A 318 -5.24 8.03 0.39
N GLY A 319 -5.22 7.99 1.73
CA GLY A 319 -4.00 7.95 2.53
C GLY A 319 -3.68 6.57 3.10
N VAL A 320 -2.42 6.39 3.50
CA VAL A 320 -1.97 5.23 4.27
C VAL A 320 -0.92 5.65 5.31
N ASN A 321 -0.86 4.96 6.44
CA ASN A 321 0.20 5.09 7.44
C ASN A 321 1.43 4.30 7.02
N ARG A 322 2.63 4.86 7.18
CA ARG A 322 3.89 4.21 6.81
C ARG A 322 4.92 4.31 7.92
N HIS A 323 5.42 3.16 8.37
CA HIS A 323 6.68 3.08 9.09
C HIS A 323 7.89 3.10 8.14
N SER A 324 8.99 3.75 8.55
CA SER A 324 10.27 3.66 7.84
C SER A 324 10.95 2.34 8.20
N PHE A 325 10.65 1.31 7.42
CA PHE A 325 11.00 -0.07 7.73
C PHE A 325 11.31 -0.88 6.47
N TYR A 326 12.29 -1.77 6.54
CA TYR A 326 12.55 -2.80 5.54
C TYR A 326 13.06 -4.09 6.21
N PRO A 327 12.61 -5.29 5.81
CA PRO A 327 12.80 -6.50 6.61
C PRO A 327 14.25 -6.82 6.99
N SER A 328 15.18 -6.64 6.04
CA SER A 328 16.58 -7.00 6.21
C SER A 328 17.45 -5.92 6.84
N SER A 329 16.94 -4.70 6.99
CA SER A 329 17.74 -3.55 7.45
C SER A 329 17.05 -2.70 8.53
N GLY A 330 15.87 -3.15 9.00
CA GLY A 330 15.10 -2.45 10.03
C GLY A 330 14.74 -1.05 9.55
N ARG A 331 15.15 -0.03 10.29
CA ARG A 331 14.85 1.38 9.99
C ARG A 331 15.86 2.03 9.05
N THR A 332 16.96 1.34 8.75
CA THR A 332 17.92 1.82 7.74
C THR A 332 17.33 1.56 6.36
N THR A 333 16.80 2.58 5.71
CA THR A 333 16.23 2.47 4.36
C THR A 333 17.16 3.11 3.31
N SER A 334 16.67 3.24 2.08
CA SER A 334 17.39 3.90 0.99
C SER A 334 16.41 4.58 0.04
N LYS A 335 16.91 5.51 -0.78
CA LYS A 335 16.12 6.17 -1.82
C LYS A 335 15.43 5.17 -2.76
N LYS A 336 16.08 4.03 -3.04
CA LYS A 336 15.50 2.97 -3.88
C LYS A 336 14.27 2.37 -3.23
N ILE A 337 14.33 2.09 -1.92
CA ILE A 337 13.18 1.56 -1.16
C ILE A 337 12.07 2.62 -1.12
N SER A 338 12.38 3.87 -0.77
CA SER A 338 11.37 4.94 -0.77
C SER A 338 10.69 5.13 -2.12
N ALA A 339 11.44 5.05 -3.22
CA ALA A 339 10.86 5.12 -4.56
C ALA A 339 9.93 3.93 -4.83
N ALA A 340 10.29 2.72 -4.39
CA ALA A 340 9.43 1.55 -4.52
C ALA A 340 8.13 1.72 -3.72
N ASP A 341 8.21 2.20 -2.48
CA ASP A 341 7.04 2.42 -1.61
C ASP A 341 6.08 3.43 -2.23
N VAL A 342 6.58 4.60 -2.63
CA VAL A 342 5.74 5.66 -3.21
C VAL A 342 5.14 5.21 -4.54
N LEU A 343 5.89 4.50 -5.39
CA LEU A 343 5.34 3.95 -6.64
C LEU A 343 4.25 2.91 -6.37
N LEU A 344 4.38 2.09 -5.33
CA LEU A 344 3.38 1.11 -4.95
C LEU A 344 2.11 1.77 -4.40
N MET A 345 2.24 2.82 -3.59
CA MET A 345 1.12 3.66 -3.15
C MET A 345 0.40 4.29 -4.35
N LYS A 346 1.14 4.86 -5.30
CA LYS A 346 0.58 5.41 -6.55
C LYS A 346 -0.12 4.34 -7.39
N GLU A 347 0.39 3.11 -7.40
CA GLU A 347 -0.24 1.97 -8.09
C GLU A 347 -1.61 1.62 -7.48
N MET A 348 -1.80 1.84 -6.17
CA MET A 348 -3.10 1.71 -5.49
C MET A 348 -3.99 2.97 -5.61
N ASN A 349 -3.62 3.91 -6.48
CA ASN A 349 -4.32 5.18 -6.68
C ASN A 349 -4.35 6.09 -5.43
N MET A 350 -3.41 5.90 -4.49
CA MET A 350 -3.25 6.76 -3.31
C MET A 350 -2.67 8.13 -3.67
N ASN A 351 -2.95 9.12 -2.82
CA ASN A 351 -2.45 10.48 -2.98
C ASN A 351 -1.82 11.09 -1.71
N ALA A 352 -1.85 10.37 -0.58
CA ALA A 352 -1.30 10.85 0.68
C ALA A 352 -0.63 9.73 1.50
N VAL A 353 0.28 10.13 2.39
CA VAL A 353 0.91 9.26 3.39
C VAL A 353 1.04 10.00 4.71
N ARG A 354 0.83 9.30 5.81
CA ARG A 354 1.11 9.76 7.17
C ARG A 354 2.34 9.04 7.71
N MET A 355 3.24 9.79 8.31
CA MET A 355 4.51 9.28 8.84
C MET A 355 4.36 8.78 10.28
N SER A 356 3.74 7.61 10.44
CA SER A 356 3.51 6.98 11.74
C SER A 356 4.81 6.47 12.36
N HIS A 357 5.26 6.90 13.53
CA HIS A 357 4.85 8.10 14.27
C HIS A 357 6.10 8.94 14.54
N TYR A 358 6.78 9.38 13.48
CA TYR A 358 8.06 10.08 13.51
C TYR A 358 8.46 10.63 12.13
N PRO A 359 9.39 11.60 12.06
CA PRO A 359 9.83 12.14 10.78
C PRO A 359 10.50 11.10 9.88
N PRO A 360 10.18 11.08 8.57
CA PRO A 360 10.73 10.12 7.61
C PRO A 360 12.22 10.35 7.34
N ASP A 361 12.84 9.42 6.61
CA ASP A 361 14.14 9.66 6.00
C ASP A 361 14.05 10.79 4.96
N GLY A 362 15.05 11.68 4.87
CA GLY A 362 15.01 12.81 3.93
C GLY A 362 14.85 12.40 2.47
N HIS A 363 15.40 11.23 2.08
CA HIS A 363 15.21 10.72 0.72
C HIS A 363 13.76 10.30 0.42
N PHE A 364 12.93 9.99 1.43
CA PHE A 364 11.51 9.68 1.24
C PHE A 364 10.71 10.94 0.89
N LEU A 365 10.95 12.05 1.59
CA LEU A 365 10.35 13.35 1.26
C LEU A 365 10.75 13.83 -0.14
N ASP A 366 12.03 13.69 -0.48
CA ASP A 366 12.56 13.95 -1.82
C ASP A 366 11.81 13.16 -2.93
N VAL A 367 11.45 11.91 -2.63
CA VAL A 367 10.67 11.04 -3.54
C VAL A 367 9.21 11.48 -3.59
N CYS A 368 8.58 11.81 -2.45
CA CYS A 368 7.21 12.29 -2.40
C CYS A 368 7.03 13.60 -3.19
N ASP A 369 7.98 14.52 -3.08
CA ASP A 369 8.03 15.74 -3.88
C ASP A 369 8.07 15.44 -5.39
N SER A 370 8.89 14.46 -5.77
CA SER A 370 9.20 14.16 -7.18
C SER A 370 8.13 13.32 -7.87
N LEU A 371 7.46 12.44 -7.14
CA LEU A 371 6.42 11.54 -7.66
C LEU A 371 5.00 12.01 -7.38
N GLY A 372 4.83 13.03 -6.52
CA GLY A 372 3.54 13.60 -6.19
C GLY A 372 2.78 12.75 -5.18
N LEU A 373 3.10 12.93 -3.91
CA LEU A 373 2.39 12.35 -2.77
C LEU A 373 2.30 13.38 -1.64
N PHE A 374 1.12 13.62 -1.11
CA PHE A 374 0.95 14.50 0.05
C PHE A 374 1.47 13.82 1.32
N VAL A 375 2.14 14.57 2.20
CA VAL A 375 2.74 14.05 3.42
C VAL A 375 2.16 14.78 4.64
N MET A 376 1.75 14.00 5.64
CA MET A 376 1.59 14.43 7.02
C MET A 376 2.85 14.01 7.78
N ASP A 377 3.67 14.99 8.17
CA ASP A 377 4.94 14.76 8.84
C ASP A 377 4.78 14.97 10.35
N GLU A 378 5.29 14.03 11.14
CA GLU A 378 4.85 13.82 12.53
C GLU A 378 6.04 13.91 13.50
N LEU A 379 5.97 14.85 14.46
CA LEU A 379 6.84 14.83 15.62
C LEU A 379 6.54 13.56 16.43
N ALA A 380 7.58 12.82 16.81
CA ALA A 380 7.36 11.51 17.40
C ALA A 380 6.68 11.56 18.77
N GLY A 381 5.85 10.56 19.04
CA GLY A 381 5.09 10.40 20.27
C GLY A 381 3.94 9.43 20.03
N TRP A 382 3.62 8.61 21.02
CA TRP A 382 2.48 7.69 20.96
C TRP A 382 1.72 7.72 22.27
N HIS A 383 1.64 6.69 23.11
CA HIS A 383 0.99 6.88 24.43
C HIS A 383 1.78 7.78 25.40
N GLY A 384 3.04 8.09 25.05
CA GLY A 384 3.92 9.01 25.77
C GLY A 384 4.44 10.15 24.88
N THR A 385 4.93 11.20 25.53
CA THR A 385 5.43 12.42 24.88
C THR A 385 6.79 12.84 25.42
N TYR A 386 7.56 13.60 24.64
CA TYR A 386 8.74 14.31 25.13
C TYR A 386 8.38 15.37 26.17
N ASP A 387 9.31 15.62 27.10
CA ASP A 387 9.31 16.85 27.89
C ASP A 387 9.52 18.08 26.99
N THR A 388 9.03 19.24 27.42
CA THR A 388 9.02 20.45 26.61
C THR A 388 10.40 20.92 26.16
N PRO A 389 11.46 20.93 27.00
CA PRO A 389 12.81 21.25 26.53
C PRO A 389 13.29 20.35 25.39
N THR A 390 13.15 19.04 25.55
CA THR A 390 13.56 18.05 24.54
C THR A 390 12.71 18.16 23.29
N GLY A 391 11.38 18.15 23.44
CA GLY A 391 10.43 18.26 22.33
C GLY A 391 10.57 19.57 21.54
N THR A 392 10.86 20.70 22.20
CA THR A 392 11.15 21.98 21.53
C THR A 392 12.38 21.88 20.62
N LYS A 393 13.44 21.20 21.08
CA LYS A 393 14.65 20.99 20.30
C LYS A 393 14.36 20.10 19.09
N LEU A 394 13.74 18.95 19.31
CA LEU A 394 13.45 17.96 18.27
C LEU A 394 12.47 18.49 17.22
N MET A 395 11.44 19.25 17.62
CA MET A 395 10.52 19.90 16.69
C MET A 395 11.26 20.89 15.78
N LYS A 396 12.17 21.70 16.33
CA LYS A 396 12.98 22.63 15.52
C LYS A 396 13.95 21.91 14.59
N GLU A 397 14.51 20.78 15.02
CA GLU A 397 15.36 19.93 14.18
C GLU A 397 14.58 19.33 13.00
N MET A 398 13.36 18.82 13.24
CA MET A 398 12.44 18.37 12.20
C MET A 398 12.13 19.51 11.22
N MET A 399 11.66 20.66 11.72
CA MET A 399 11.32 21.79 10.85
C MET A 399 12.49 22.29 10.02
N LEU A 400 13.68 22.43 10.62
CA LEU A 400 14.87 22.89 9.89
C LEU A 400 15.21 21.98 8.71
N ASN A 401 15.00 20.67 8.86
CA ASN A 401 15.23 19.70 7.80
C ASN A 401 14.12 19.73 6.75
N ASP A 402 12.86 19.76 7.18
CA ASP A 402 11.74 19.32 6.36
C ASP A 402 10.88 20.47 5.79
N GLU A 403 11.01 21.69 6.33
CA GLU A 403 10.08 22.81 6.09
C GLU A 403 9.87 23.23 4.62
N ASN A 404 10.81 22.93 3.72
CA ASN A 404 10.76 23.35 2.32
C ASN A 404 10.20 22.29 1.36
N HIS A 405 9.86 21.09 1.85
CA HIS A 405 9.29 20.05 1.00
C HIS A 405 7.86 20.42 0.54
N PRO A 406 7.59 20.51 -0.78
CA PRO A 406 6.24 20.73 -1.26
C PRO A 406 5.27 19.58 -0.97
N SER A 407 5.77 18.37 -0.71
CA SER A 407 4.92 17.24 -0.32
C SER A 407 4.20 17.44 1.00
N ILE A 408 4.82 18.14 1.97
CA ILE A 408 4.30 18.28 3.32
C ILE A 408 3.14 19.27 3.32
N ILE A 409 1.96 18.79 3.66
CA ILE A 409 0.73 19.59 3.75
C ILE A 409 0.24 19.77 5.19
N PHE A 410 0.65 18.89 6.09
CA PHE A 410 0.33 18.92 7.51
C PHE A 410 1.56 18.62 8.35
N TRP A 411 1.60 19.25 9.51
CA TRP A 411 2.41 18.78 10.63
C TRP A 411 1.53 17.99 11.59
N ALA A 412 2.10 17.01 12.28
CA ALA A 412 1.46 16.31 13.38
C ALA A 412 2.33 16.34 14.63
N ASN A 413 1.70 16.38 15.80
CA ASN A 413 2.38 16.47 17.10
C ASN A 413 2.10 15.22 17.93
N GLY A 414 2.79 14.11 17.67
CA GLY A 414 2.54 12.82 18.34
C GLY A 414 1.25 12.11 17.90
N ASN A 415 0.96 10.97 18.52
CA ASN A 415 -0.18 10.11 18.21
C ASN A 415 -0.89 9.64 19.50
N GLU A 416 -2.20 9.39 19.48
CA GLU A 416 -2.94 8.72 20.58
C GLU A 416 -2.60 9.18 22.02
N GLY A 417 -2.55 10.49 22.26
CA GLY A 417 -2.28 11.07 23.58
C GLY A 417 -0.82 11.47 23.82
N GLY A 418 0.09 11.17 22.88
CA GLY A 418 1.51 11.54 22.92
C GLY A 418 1.80 12.95 22.45
N HIS A 419 0.79 13.81 22.50
CA HIS A 419 0.87 15.19 22.04
C HIS A 419 1.45 16.06 23.16
N ASN A 420 2.61 16.68 22.94
CA ASN A 420 3.05 17.76 23.83
C ASN A 420 2.38 19.08 23.41
N ARG A 421 1.25 19.41 24.05
CA ARG A 421 0.48 20.62 23.73
C ARG A 421 1.22 21.93 23.99
N GLU A 422 2.26 21.93 24.82
CA GLU A 422 3.10 23.12 25.02
C GLU A 422 3.89 23.47 23.75
N LEU A 423 4.00 22.56 22.78
CA LEU A 423 4.69 22.78 21.51
C LEU A 423 3.76 23.27 20.40
N ASP A 424 2.43 23.20 20.55
CA ASP A 424 1.46 23.47 19.47
C ASP A 424 1.65 24.86 18.84
N HIS A 425 1.94 25.87 19.67
CA HIS A 425 2.14 27.24 19.22
C HIS A 425 3.43 27.42 18.39
N LEU A 426 4.43 26.57 18.61
CA LEU A 426 5.72 26.68 17.94
C LEU A 426 5.63 26.31 16.46
N PHE A 427 4.74 25.39 16.07
CA PHE A 427 4.58 25.00 14.67
C PHE A 427 4.18 26.19 13.77
N PRO A 428 3.08 26.94 14.03
CA PRO A 428 2.78 28.12 13.24
C PRO A 428 3.74 29.28 13.49
N GLU A 429 4.50 29.32 14.59
CA GLU A 429 5.54 30.35 14.78
C GLU A 429 6.76 30.10 13.90
N GLU A 430 7.20 28.86 13.80
CA GLU A 430 8.39 28.44 13.06
C GLU A 430 8.10 28.16 11.58
N ASP A 431 6.88 27.83 11.17
CA ASP A 431 6.52 27.61 9.75
C ASP A 431 6.01 28.90 9.09
N ILE A 432 6.73 29.42 8.09
CA ILE A 432 6.27 30.61 7.35
C ILE A 432 5.06 30.34 6.46
N GLN A 433 4.84 29.08 6.07
CA GLN A 433 3.70 28.66 5.25
C GLN A 433 2.41 28.55 6.08
N LYS A 434 2.51 28.52 7.42
CA LYS A 434 1.38 28.37 8.35
C LYS A 434 0.55 27.11 8.07
N ARG A 435 1.21 25.98 7.77
CA ARG A 435 0.52 24.70 7.59
C ARG A 435 -0.16 24.28 8.90
N SER A 436 -1.31 23.63 8.80
CA SER A 436 -2.07 23.19 9.96
C SER A 436 -1.36 22.06 10.71
N VAL A 437 -1.48 22.10 12.03
CA VAL A 437 -1.06 21.04 12.94
C VAL A 437 -2.25 20.12 13.18
N ILE A 438 -2.00 18.82 13.11
CA ILE A 438 -2.98 17.75 13.32
C ILE A 438 -2.59 17.01 14.60
N HIS A 439 -3.57 16.69 15.44
CA HIS A 439 -3.39 15.72 16.52
C HIS A 439 -4.13 14.44 16.12
N PRO A 440 -3.42 13.44 15.57
CA PRO A 440 -3.97 12.11 15.33
C PRO A 440 -4.71 11.57 16.55
N TRP A 441 -5.81 10.85 16.34
CA TRP A 441 -6.73 10.30 17.36
C TRP A 441 -7.71 11.29 18.01
N GLU A 442 -7.47 12.60 17.98
CA GLU A 442 -8.33 13.58 18.66
C GLU A 442 -8.89 14.71 17.78
N VAL A 443 -9.83 15.47 18.35
CA VAL A 443 -10.37 16.68 17.75
C VAL A 443 -9.45 17.85 18.05
N PHE A 444 -8.84 18.44 17.02
CA PHE A 444 -7.93 19.56 17.17
C PHE A 444 -7.89 20.41 15.89
N GLY A 445 -7.76 21.73 16.01
CA GLY A 445 -7.60 22.63 14.86
C GLY A 445 -8.72 22.56 13.80
N GLY A 446 -9.96 22.23 14.21
CA GLY A 446 -11.09 22.06 13.30
C GLY A 446 -11.14 20.70 12.57
N PHE A 447 -10.25 19.77 12.91
CA PHE A 447 -10.24 18.39 12.41
C PHE A 447 -10.79 17.40 13.44
N GLU A 448 -11.35 16.32 12.92
CA GLU A 448 -11.87 15.18 13.67
C GLU A 448 -11.21 13.90 13.13
N THR A 449 -10.19 13.44 13.86
CA THR A 449 -9.20 12.46 13.39
C THR A 449 -9.27 11.09 14.08
N THR A 450 -10.27 10.85 14.94
CA THR A 450 -10.37 9.60 15.71
C THR A 450 -10.20 8.33 14.86
N HIS A 451 -9.41 7.39 15.37
CA HIS A 451 -9.07 6.15 14.68
C HIS A 451 -10.19 5.11 14.73
N TYR A 452 -10.15 4.17 13.79
CA TYR A 452 -10.91 2.91 13.81
C TYR A 452 -12.40 3.02 14.11
N ARG A 453 -13.02 4.12 13.67
CA ARG A 453 -14.44 4.37 13.92
C ARG A 453 -15.30 3.35 13.20
N GLU A 454 -16.24 2.78 13.94
CA GLU A 454 -17.33 2.00 13.37
C GLU A 454 -18.11 2.81 12.35
N PHE A 455 -18.52 2.15 11.26
CA PHE A 455 -19.17 2.80 10.12
C PHE A 455 -20.43 3.56 10.55
N ASN A 456 -21.30 2.90 11.33
CA ASN A 456 -22.57 3.49 11.79
C ASN A 456 -22.37 4.59 12.83
N TYR A 457 -21.33 4.49 13.67
CA TYR A 457 -20.97 5.56 14.60
C TYR A 457 -20.49 6.81 13.84
N GLY A 458 -19.72 6.58 12.77
CA GLY A 458 -19.34 7.57 11.76
C GLY A 458 -20.53 8.38 11.25
N ILE A 459 -21.48 7.68 10.63
CA ILE A 459 -22.68 8.27 10.04
C ILE A 459 -23.56 8.95 11.11
N GLY A 460 -23.80 8.28 12.24
CA GLY A 460 -24.74 8.75 13.24
C GLY A 460 -24.35 10.08 13.89
N ASN A 461 -23.04 10.32 14.08
CA ASN A 461 -22.55 11.48 14.82
C ASN A 461 -21.88 12.53 13.94
N TYR A 462 -20.99 12.12 13.03
CA TYR A 462 -20.07 13.05 12.38
C TYR A 462 -20.58 13.59 11.06
N ASP A 463 -21.47 12.88 10.37
CA ASP A 463 -22.19 13.45 9.22
C ASP A 463 -23.05 14.66 9.64
N HIS A 464 -23.35 14.78 10.94
CA HIS A 464 -24.01 15.92 11.56
C HIS A 464 -23.05 16.86 12.31
N GLY A 465 -21.76 16.53 12.33
CA GLY A 465 -20.72 17.30 12.98
C GLY A 465 -20.43 18.63 12.27
N HIS A 466 -19.41 19.34 12.75
CA HIS A 466 -18.94 20.58 12.14
C HIS A 466 -17.46 20.54 11.78
N ASN A 467 -16.71 19.52 12.23
CA ASN A 467 -15.27 19.44 11.99
C ASN A 467 -14.99 18.74 10.66
N ILE A 468 -13.81 19.00 10.09
CA ILE A 468 -13.31 18.27 8.93
C ILE A 468 -13.03 16.84 9.35
N LEU A 469 -13.75 15.88 8.76
CA LEU A 469 -13.63 14.46 9.09
C LEU A 469 -12.47 13.84 8.31
N MET A 470 -11.41 13.45 9.01
CA MET A 470 -10.21 12.85 8.42
C MET A 470 -9.57 11.86 9.40
N PRO A 471 -10.08 10.63 9.53
CA PRO A 471 -9.43 9.63 10.38
C PRO A 471 -7.97 9.45 9.95
N THR A 472 -7.05 9.61 10.91
CA THR A 472 -5.62 9.40 10.70
C THR A 472 -5.25 7.91 10.71
N GLU A 473 -6.16 7.04 11.16
CA GLU A 473 -6.10 5.58 11.00
C GLU A 473 -7.55 5.03 10.86
N PHE A 474 -7.83 4.23 9.84
CA PHE A 474 -9.08 3.48 9.73
C PHE A 474 -8.85 2.16 8.97
N LEU A 475 -9.76 1.19 9.16
CA LEU A 475 -9.68 -0.16 8.57
C LEU A 475 -8.30 -0.83 8.78
N HIS A 476 -8.09 -1.34 9.99
CA HIS A 476 -6.84 -1.96 10.41
C HIS A 476 -6.57 -3.28 9.66
N GLY A 477 -5.36 -3.42 9.11
CA GLY A 477 -4.93 -4.52 8.26
C GLY A 477 -4.27 -5.71 8.93
N MET A 478 -4.52 -5.97 10.22
CA MET A 478 -3.86 -7.09 10.90
C MET A 478 -4.25 -8.41 10.22
N TRP A 479 -3.29 -9.16 9.71
CA TRP A 479 -3.50 -10.36 8.88
C TRP A 479 -4.36 -10.09 7.61
N ASP A 480 -4.44 -8.81 7.21
CA ASP A 480 -5.16 -8.12 6.11
C ASP A 480 -6.70 -8.24 6.02
N GLY A 481 -7.41 -8.82 6.99
CA GLY A 481 -8.88 -8.84 6.86
C GLY A 481 -9.62 -7.50 7.09
N GLY A 482 -8.98 -6.33 6.94
CA GLY A 482 -9.63 -5.02 7.10
C GLY A 482 -9.42 -4.00 5.99
N HIS A 483 -8.26 -3.98 5.33
CA HIS A 483 -7.95 -2.93 4.36
C HIS A 483 -8.93 -2.87 3.20
N GLY A 484 -9.04 -3.96 2.43
CA GLY A 484 -10.03 -4.06 1.37
C GLY A 484 -11.44 -4.36 1.90
N ALA A 485 -11.57 -4.81 3.15
CA ALA A 485 -12.83 -5.24 3.72
C ALA A 485 -13.62 -4.06 4.32
N GLY A 486 -14.67 -3.63 3.62
CA GLY A 486 -15.49 -2.48 4.01
C GLY A 486 -15.05 -1.15 3.39
N ILE A 487 -13.89 -1.07 2.73
CA ILE A 487 -13.41 0.18 2.14
C ILE A 487 -14.37 0.76 1.10
N GLU A 488 -15.09 -0.07 0.36
CA GLU A 488 -16.12 0.41 -0.58
C GLU A 488 -17.24 1.16 0.14
N ASP A 489 -17.74 0.63 1.25
CA ASP A 489 -18.78 1.28 2.06
C ASP A 489 -18.25 2.61 2.64
N TYR A 490 -17.09 2.58 3.31
CA TYR A 490 -16.46 3.77 3.89
C TYR A 490 -16.17 4.83 2.84
N TRP A 491 -15.58 4.44 1.70
CA TRP A 491 -15.22 5.39 0.65
C TRP A 491 -16.45 6.00 -0.01
N ASN A 492 -17.52 5.23 -0.23
CA ASN A 492 -18.77 5.77 -0.76
C ASN A 492 -19.40 6.78 0.21
N ALA A 493 -19.39 6.52 1.52
CA ALA A 493 -19.85 7.47 2.53
C ALA A 493 -18.98 8.73 2.56
N MET A 494 -17.65 8.57 2.64
CA MET A 494 -16.68 9.66 2.68
C MET A 494 -16.70 10.52 1.40
N TRP A 495 -16.86 9.92 0.23
CA TRP A 495 -16.91 10.63 -1.04
C TRP A 495 -18.10 11.59 -1.11
N ASN A 496 -19.26 11.15 -0.62
CA ASN A 496 -20.51 11.91 -0.65
C ASN A 496 -20.72 12.84 0.56
N ASN A 497 -19.96 12.66 1.65
CA ASN A 497 -19.96 13.60 2.78
C ASN A 497 -19.11 14.84 2.45
N THR A 498 -19.72 16.03 2.52
CA THR A 498 -19.04 17.29 2.22
C THR A 498 -17.97 17.67 3.24
N GLN A 499 -18.07 17.27 4.51
CA GLN A 499 -17.07 17.56 5.55
C GLN A 499 -15.92 16.55 5.57
N SER A 500 -16.08 15.39 4.93
CA SER A 500 -15.00 14.41 4.86
C SER A 500 -13.86 14.89 3.99
N ALA A 501 -12.62 14.76 4.47
CA ALA A 501 -11.40 14.93 3.68
C ALA A 501 -10.79 13.58 3.28
N GLY A 502 -11.53 12.47 3.33
CA GLY A 502 -10.95 11.12 3.15
C GLY A 502 -10.32 10.61 4.45
N GLY A 503 -9.21 9.87 4.38
CA GLY A 503 -8.54 9.30 5.56
C GLY A 503 -7.30 8.46 5.23
N PHE A 504 -6.72 7.83 6.26
CA PHE A 504 -5.47 7.06 6.15
C PHE A 504 -5.64 5.61 6.67
N LEU A 505 -5.35 4.61 5.84
CA LEU A 505 -5.38 3.19 6.22
C LEU A 505 -4.23 2.82 7.18
N TRP A 506 -4.43 1.82 8.04
CA TRP A 506 -3.38 1.27 8.93
C TRP A 506 -3.09 -0.21 8.61
N ASP A 507 -1.93 -0.57 8.06
CA ASP A 507 -0.85 0.30 7.56
C ASP A 507 -0.28 -0.19 6.20
N PHE A 508 0.82 0.42 5.73
CA PHE A 508 1.33 0.16 4.37
C PHE A 508 1.87 -1.25 4.16
N ALA A 509 2.74 -1.76 5.04
CA ALA A 509 3.46 -3.00 4.83
C ALA A 509 3.77 -3.74 6.14
N ASP A 510 3.68 -5.07 6.12
CA ASP A 510 3.98 -5.94 7.26
C ASP A 510 5.42 -5.72 7.78
N GLN A 511 5.54 -5.45 9.09
CA GLN A 511 6.79 -5.16 9.79
C GLN A 511 7.50 -6.44 10.27
N ALA A 512 7.82 -7.36 9.35
CA ALA A 512 8.60 -8.54 9.66
C ALA A 512 10.12 -8.26 9.59
N VAL A 513 10.86 -8.45 10.67
CA VAL A 513 12.33 -8.37 10.66
C VAL A 513 12.95 -9.70 10.25
N VAL A 514 14.05 -9.67 9.51
CA VAL A 514 14.92 -10.84 9.34
C VAL A 514 15.74 -11.02 10.61
N ARG A 515 15.43 -12.04 11.41
CA ARG A 515 16.06 -12.34 12.70
C ARG A 515 17.40 -13.03 12.52
N THR A 516 18.49 -12.30 12.70
CA THR A 516 19.84 -12.89 12.64
C THR A 516 20.11 -13.89 13.77
N ASP A 517 19.40 -13.75 14.89
CA ASP A 517 19.47 -14.66 16.05
C ASP A 517 18.53 -15.88 15.92
N LYS A 518 17.68 -15.93 14.89
CA LYS A 518 16.78 -17.04 14.57
C LYS A 518 16.96 -17.56 13.14
N ASN A 519 18.20 -17.73 12.70
CA ASN A 519 18.54 -18.32 11.39
C ASN A 519 17.85 -17.64 10.18
N GLY A 520 17.61 -16.33 10.25
CA GLY A 520 17.00 -15.56 9.15
C GLY A 520 15.48 -15.68 9.04
N GLU A 521 14.79 -16.13 10.10
CA GLU A 521 13.32 -16.10 10.18
C GLU A 521 12.77 -14.68 9.98
N LEU A 522 11.66 -14.56 9.25
CA LEU A 522 10.85 -13.34 9.20
C LEU A 522 9.91 -13.31 10.41
N ASP A 523 10.13 -12.35 11.29
CA ASP A 523 9.44 -12.24 12.58
C ASP A 523 8.66 -10.93 12.68
N THR A 524 7.35 -11.03 12.85
CA THR A 524 6.42 -9.90 13.02
C THR A 524 6.11 -9.61 14.49
N ASP A 525 6.85 -10.21 15.43
CA ASP A 525 6.54 -10.19 16.87
C ASP A 525 5.12 -10.69 17.14
N GLY A 526 4.77 -11.84 16.56
CA GLY A 526 3.41 -12.37 16.62
C GLY A 526 2.44 -11.53 15.81
N ASN A 527 1.40 -11.01 16.46
CA ASN A 527 0.30 -10.25 15.85
C ASN A 527 0.49 -8.72 15.92
N HIS A 528 1.67 -8.22 16.30
CA HIS A 528 1.93 -6.78 16.38
C HIS A 528 2.42 -6.16 15.06
N GLY A 529 3.25 -6.87 14.29
CA GLY A 529 3.80 -6.40 13.02
C GLY A 529 3.09 -6.80 11.70
N PRO A 530 2.13 -7.74 11.61
CA PRO A 530 1.54 -8.15 10.34
C PRO A 530 0.28 -7.32 10.02
N ASP A 531 0.45 -6.01 9.92
CA ASP A 531 -0.64 -5.02 9.81
C ASP A 531 -0.83 -4.41 8.42
N GLY A 532 -0.04 -4.86 7.44
CA GLY A 532 0.13 -4.19 6.15
C GLY A 532 -0.89 -4.57 5.06
N ILE A 533 -1.06 -3.67 4.09
CA ILE A 533 -1.75 -3.97 2.82
C ILE A 533 -0.92 -4.96 1.98
N VAL A 534 0.40 -4.90 2.13
CA VAL A 534 1.34 -5.78 1.43
C VAL A 534 2.25 -6.48 2.44
N GLY A 535 2.79 -7.62 2.02
CA GLY A 535 3.76 -8.36 2.81
C GLY A 535 5.08 -7.60 3.02
N PRO A 536 6.01 -8.18 3.80
CA PRO A 536 7.26 -7.51 4.20
C PRO A 536 8.15 -7.11 3.01
N TYR A 537 8.08 -7.86 1.90
CA TYR A 537 8.79 -7.54 0.65
C TYR A 537 7.83 -7.05 -0.44
N HIS A 538 6.71 -6.45 -0.03
CA HIS A 538 5.65 -5.90 -0.87
C HIS A 538 4.87 -6.95 -1.68
N GLU A 539 4.74 -8.16 -1.15
CA GLU A 539 3.86 -9.18 -1.72
C GLU A 539 2.42 -8.66 -1.77
N LYS A 540 1.83 -8.60 -2.96
CA LYS A 540 0.46 -8.11 -3.18
C LYS A 540 -0.57 -9.22 -2.95
N GLU A 541 -1.54 -8.96 -2.08
CA GLU A 541 -2.72 -9.81 -1.92
C GLU A 541 -3.99 -9.12 -2.47
N GLY A 542 -5.18 -9.65 -2.21
CA GLY A 542 -6.44 -9.15 -2.76
C GLY A 542 -6.93 -7.78 -2.25
N SER A 543 -6.65 -7.34 -1.03
CA SER A 543 -6.92 -5.96 -0.57
C SER A 543 -6.14 -4.92 -1.36
N PHE A 544 -4.89 -5.19 -1.76
CA PHE A 544 -4.15 -4.31 -2.69
C PHE A 544 -4.99 -3.96 -3.94
N PHE A 545 -5.55 -4.97 -4.61
CA PHE A 545 -6.34 -4.77 -5.83
C PHE A 545 -7.72 -4.18 -5.52
N THR A 546 -8.29 -4.48 -4.36
CA THR A 546 -9.56 -3.88 -3.91
C THR A 546 -9.40 -2.37 -3.74
N ILE A 547 -8.36 -1.94 -3.03
CA ILE A 547 -8.04 -0.52 -2.83
C ILE A 547 -7.79 0.14 -4.18
N LYS A 548 -6.97 -0.48 -5.04
CA LYS A 548 -6.68 0.02 -6.39
C LYS A 548 -7.97 0.29 -7.17
N GLU A 549 -8.95 -0.62 -7.17
CA GLU A 549 -10.24 -0.40 -7.84
C GLU A 549 -11.07 0.70 -7.17
N VAL A 550 -11.29 0.61 -5.85
CA VAL A 550 -12.20 1.50 -5.09
C VAL A 550 -11.71 2.95 -5.09
N TRP A 551 -10.39 3.14 -4.99
CA TRP A 551 -9.75 4.44 -5.00
C TRP A 551 -9.33 4.92 -6.39
N SER A 552 -9.68 4.21 -7.45
CA SER A 552 -9.48 4.71 -8.81
C SER A 552 -10.04 6.14 -8.95
N PRO A 553 -9.26 7.09 -9.50
CA PRO A 553 -9.74 8.44 -9.78
C PRO A 553 -10.68 8.49 -10.99
N VAL A 554 -10.86 7.37 -11.71
CA VAL A 554 -11.94 7.20 -12.70
C VAL A 554 -12.89 6.15 -12.18
N PHE A 555 -14.07 6.58 -11.75
CA PHE A 555 -15.11 5.66 -11.30
C PHE A 555 -15.95 5.22 -12.48
N VAL A 556 -16.00 3.90 -12.71
CA VAL A 556 -16.79 3.26 -13.76
C VAL A 556 -18.05 2.70 -13.12
N GLU A 557 -19.23 3.20 -13.54
CA GLU A 557 -20.50 2.68 -13.02
C GLU A 557 -20.71 1.20 -13.40
N LYS A 558 -21.41 0.45 -12.52
CA LYS A 558 -21.76 -0.96 -12.76
C LYS A 558 -22.50 -1.10 -14.09
N ARG A 559 -22.07 -2.06 -14.92
CA ARG A 559 -22.62 -2.28 -16.26
C ARG A 559 -22.71 -3.77 -16.60
N GLU A 560 -23.90 -4.21 -17.04
CA GLU A 560 -24.13 -5.55 -17.58
C GLU A 560 -24.03 -5.57 -19.11
N MET A 561 -23.43 -6.61 -19.69
CA MET A 561 -23.23 -6.76 -21.13
C MET A 561 -24.47 -7.33 -21.84
N THR A 562 -25.60 -6.63 -21.69
CA THR A 562 -26.88 -7.05 -22.29
C THR A 562 -26.89 -6.93 -23.82
N ALA A 563 -27.90 -7.52 -24.47
CA ALA A 563 -28.09 -7.38 -25.92
C ALA A 563 -28.25 -5.92 -26.40
N GLY A 564 -28.71 -5.01 -25.51
CA GLY A 564 -28.85 -3.58 -25.78
C GLY A 564 -27.60 -2.75 -25.45
N PHE A 565 -26.51 -3.37 -25.03
CA PHE A 565 -25.27 -2.66 -24.75
C PHE A 565 -24.70 -2.06 -26.03
N ASP A 566 -24.57 -0.73 -26.04
CA ASP A 566 -24.13 0.03 -27.22
C ASP A 566 -22.63 0.37 -27.18
N GLY A 567 -21.85 -0.16 -26.23
CA GLY A 567 -20.45 0.24 -26.04
C GLY A 567 -20.27 1.48 -25.15
N SER A 568 -21.28 1.85 -24.36
CA SER A 568 -21.20 3.04 -23.50
C SER A 568 -21.01 2.74 -22.03
N PHE A 569 -20.07 3.46 -21.40
CA PHE A 569 -19.85 3.48 -19.95
C PHE A 569 -20.13 4.86 -19.38
N LEU A 570 -20.80 4.91 -18.23
CA LEU A 570 -20.94 6.12 -17.43
C LEU A 570 -19.73 6.22 -16.51
N LEU A 571 -19.07 7.37 -16.56
CA LEU A 571 -17.86 7.67 -15.81
C LEU A 571 -18.09 8.86 -14.89
N GLU A 572 -17.47 8.84 -13.73
CA GLU A 572 -17.26 9.99 -12.86
C GLU A 572 -15.75 10.27 -12.77
N ASN A 573 -15.36 11.50 -13.10
CA ASN A 573 -13.98 11.95 -12.93
C ASN A 573 -13.77 12.38 -11.48
N ARG A 574 -13.00 11.57 -10.73
CA ARG A 574 -12.64 11.80 -9.33
C ARG A 574 -11.20 12.29 -9.16
N TYR A 575 -10.53 12.71 -10.23
CA TYR A 575 -9.31 13.50 -10.14
C TYR A 575 -9.60 14.92 -9.64
N ALA A 576 -8.60 15.55 -9.03
CA ALA A 576 -8.65 16.95 -8.61
C ALA A 576 -8.17 17.91 -9.70
N PHE A 577 -7.19 17.51 -10.53
CA PHE A 577 -6.56 18.40 -11.50
C PHE A 577 -6.55 17.86 -12.94
N THR A 578 -6.78 16.57 -13.12
CA THR A 578 -6.71 15.87 -14.42
C THR A 578 -8.07 15.79 -15.11
N ASN A 579 -8.12 16.16 -16.40
CA ASN A 579 -9.27 15.89 -17.25
C ASN A 579 -9.15 14.49 -17.87
N LEU A 580 -10.25 13.77 -18.02
CA LEU A 580 -10.20 12.41 -18.58
C LEU A 580 -9.76 12.38 -20.05
N ASN A 581 -9.79 13.49 -20.79
CA ASN A 581 -9.21 13.55 -22.13
C ASN A 581 -7.67 13.45 -22.17
N GLN A 582 -7.02 13.50 -20.99
CA GLN A 582 -5.58 13.29 -20.82
C GLN A 582 -5.23 11.82 -20.47
N CYS A 583 -6.24 11.02 -20.10
CA CYS A 583 -6.09 9.60 -19.79
C CYS A 583 -6.17 8.74 -21.07
N THR A 584 -5.71 7.48 -20.98
CA THR A 584 -5.85 6.50 -22.06
C THR A 584 -6.89 5.45 -21.71
N PHE A 585 -7.74 5.09 -22.68
CA PHE A 585 -8.80 4.10 -22.54
C PHE A 585 -8.61 2.99 -23.58
N GLU A 586 -8.44 1.77 -23.10
CA GLU A 586 -8.20 0.58 -23.92
C GLU A 586 -9.29 -0.46 -23.61
N TRP A 587 -9.76 -1.16 -24.63
CA TRP A 587 -10.71 -2.26 -24.47
C TRP A 587 -10.18 -3.53 -25.12
N LYS A 588 -10.49 -4.69 -24.53
CA LYS A 588 -10.15 -6.02 -25.05
C LYS A 588 -11.35 -6.96 -24.93
N LEU A 589 -11.80 -7.54 -26.04
CA LEU A 589 -12.74 -8.65 -26.09
C LEU A 589 -11.95 -9.96 -26.16
N LYS A 590 -12.22 -10.92 -25.28
CA LYS A 590 -11.46 -12.18 -25.19
C LYS A 590 -12.38 -13.39 -25.28
N LYS A 591 -11.97 -14.40 -26.05
CA LYS A 591 -12.49 -15.75 -25.89
C LYS A 591 -11.62 -16.48 -24.88
N LEU A 592 -12.24 -16.98 -23.83
CA LEU A 592 -11.55 -17.57 -22.69
C LEU A 592 -11.32 -19.06 -22.97
N LYS A 593 -10.05 -19.45 -23.09
CA LYS A 593 -9.60 -20.83 -23.20
C LYS A 593 -8.49 -21.10 -22.19
N SER A 594 -8.49 -22.30 -21.61
CA SER A 594 -7.40 -22.73 -20.72
C SER A 594 -6.07 -22.70 -21.46
N GLY A 595 -5.06 -22.06 -20.86
CA GLY A 595 -3.70 -21.99 -21.39
C GLY A 595 -3.50 -21.19 -22.69
N ASP A 596 -4.52 -20.48 -23.19
CA ASP A 596 -4.47 -19.73 -24.46
C ASP A 596 -5.04 -18.31 -24.31
N ASP A 597 -4.27 -17.31 -24.75
CA ASP A 597 -4.64 -15.88 -24.76
C ASP A 597 -4.57 -15.26 -26.17
N SER A 598 -4.58 -16.09 -27.23
CA SER A 598 -4.40 -15.61 -28.60
C SER A 598 -5.68 -15.11 -29.27
N ASP A 599 -6.87 -15.61 -28.88
CA ASP A 599 -8.16 -15.24 -29.49
C ASP A 599 -8.79 -14.02 -28.78
N PHE A 600 -8.40 -12.84 -29.25
CA PHE A 600 -8.94 -11.56 -28.76
C PHE A 600 -9.08 -10.52 -29.88
N LYS A 601 -9.92 -9.52 -29.63
CA LYS A 601 -9.94 -8.24 -30.36
C LYS A 601 -9.71 -7.12 -29.36
N ALA A 602 -8.98 -6.09 -29.74
CA ALA A 602 -8.71 -4.96 -28.87
C ALA A 602 -8.77 -3.64 -29.64
N GLY A 603 -8.95 -2.54 -28.91
CA GLY A 603 -8.94 -1.21 -29.48
C GLY A 603 -8.74 -0.14 -28.42
N LYS A 604 -8.53 1.09 -28.89
CA LYS A 604 -8.53 2.29 -28.06
C LYS A 604 -9.87 2.99 -28.21
N ALA A 605 -10.30 3.67 -27.16
CA ALA A 605 -11.45 4.56 -27.20
C ALA A 605 -10.98 6.02 -27.15
N ASP A 606 -11.75 6.90 -27.78
CA ASP A 606 -11.50 8.34 -27.69
C ASP A 606 -11.72 8.79 -26.25
N ALA A 607 -10.71 9.39 -25.67
CA ALA A 607 -10.74 9.85 -24.29
C ALA A 607 -11.81 10.96 -24.14
N PRO A 608 -12.81 10.79 -23.27
CA PRO A 608 -13.90 11.75 -23.17
C PRO A 608 -13.45 13.00 -22.42
N ASN A 609 -13.90 14.18 -22.87
CA ASN A 609 -13.66 15.44 -22.17
C ASN A 609 -14.58 15.54 -20.94
N ILE A 610 -14.14 15.00 -19.82
CA ILE A 610 -14.83 15.03 -18.52
C ILE A 610 -13.90 15.72 -17.54
N LYS A 611 -14.25 16.93 -17.12
CA LYS A 611 -13.41 17.73 -16.21
C LYS A 611 -13.40 17.13 -14.80
N PRO A 612 -12.41 17.49 -13.94
CA PRO A 612 -12.42 17.11 -12.53
C PRO A 612 -13.80 17.28 -11.88
N PHE A 613 -14.24 16.26 -11.14
CA PHE A 613 -15.52 16.18 -10.43
C PHE A 613 -16.80 16.19 -11.29
N GLU A 614 -16.68 16.10 -12.62
CA GLU A 614 -17.84 15.95 -13.51
C GLU A 614 -18.14 14.47 -13.82
N LYS A 615 -19.38 14.21 -14.23
CA LYS A 615 -19.82 12.92 -14.76
C LYS A 615 -20.00 13.01 -16.28
N GLY A 616 -19.72 11.92 -16.97
CA GLY A 616 -19.87 11.87 -18.42
C GLY A 616 -19.91 10.44 -18.94
N LYS A 617 -19.71 10.32 -20.26
CA LYS A 617 -19.88 9.07 -20.99
C LYS A 617 -18.62 8.75 -21.78
N LEU A 618 -18.07 7.56 -21.58
CA LEU A 618 -17.10 6.96 -22.49
C LEU A 618 -17.84 6.13 -23.52
N LYS A 619 -17.51 6.31 -24.80
CA LYS A 619 -18.00 5.50 -25.90
C LYS A 619 -16.86 4.66 -26.46
N ILE A 620 -17.01 3.35 -26.41
CA ILE A 620 -16.10 2.40 -27.06
C ILE A 620 -16.77 1.85 -28.32
N ASN A 621 -15.97 1.64 -29.38
CA ASN A 621 -16.44 1.10 -30.65
C ASN A 621 -16.17 -0.40 -30.70
N LEU A 622 -17.20 -1.20 -30.44
CA LEU A 622 -17.11 -2.66 -30.51
C LEU A 622 -17.46 -3.17 -31.91
N PRO A 623 -16.81 -4.26 -32.38
CA PRO A 623 -17.19 -4.90 -33.64
C PRO A 623 -18.58 -5.54 -33.51
N SER A 624 -19.29 -5.72 -34.62
CA SER A 624 -20.66 -6.26 -34.63
C SER A 624 -20.79 -7.67 -34.04
N ASP A 625 -19.70 -8.43 -34.02
CA ASP A 625 -19.62 -9.79 -33.47
C ASP A 625 -19.13 -9.85 -32.01
N TRP A 626 -19.11 -8.72 -31.28
CA TRP A 626 -18.59 -8.66 -29.91
C TRP A 626 -19.26 -9.65 -28.95
N ARG A 627 -20.53 -10.01 -29.19
CA ARG A 627 -21.30 -10.99 -28.40
C ARG A 627 -20.83 -12.43 -28.58
N SER A 628 -19.91 -12.70 -29.51
CA SER A 628 -19.28 -14.01 -29.70
C SER A 628 -18.07 -14.25 -28.79
N PHE A 629 -17.68 -13.24 -28.01
CA PHE A 629 -16.59 -13.31 -27.03
C PHE A 629 -17.14 -13.64 -25.63
N ASP A 630 -16.25 -14.07 -24.73
CA ASP A 630 -16.64 -14.46 -23.38
C ASP A 630 -16.58 -13.31 -22.38
N ALA A 631 -15.67 -12.35 -22.58
CA ALA A 631 -15.47 -11.21 -21.68
C ALA A 631 -15.01 -9.95 -22.43
N LEU A 632 -15.44 -8.79 -21.92
CA LEU A 632 -14.92 -7.47 -22.25
C LEU A 632 -14.06 -6.96 -21.09
N TYR A 633 -12.87 -6.46 -21.39
CA TYR A 633 -12.01 -5.75 -20.44
C TYR A 633 -11.93 -4.29 -20.84
N LEU A 634 -11.98 -3.39 -19.86
CA LEU A 634 -11.73 -1.96 -20.00
C LEU A 634 -10.53 -1.60 -19.12
N THR A 635 -9.44 -1.18 -19.74
CA THR A 635 -8.23 -0.71 -19.06
C THR A 635 -8.16 0.81 -19.16
N ILE A 636 -8.00 1.48 -18.03
CA ILE A 636 -7.81 2.93 -17.99
C ILE A 636 -6.42 3.22 -17.43
N LYS A 637 -5.69 4.10 -18.11
CA LYS A 637 -4.35 4.55 -17.69
C LYS A 637 -4.33 6.05 -17.46
N ASP A 638 -3.51 6.48 -16.51
CA ASP A 638 -3.32 7.88 -16.15
C ASP A 638 -2.52 8.66 -17.22
N VAL A 639 -2.21 9.93 -16.92
CA VAL A 639 -1.45 10.83 -17.79
C VAL A 639 0.03 10.41 -17.98
N TYR A 640 0.51 9.45 -17.19
CA TYR A 640 1.87 8.89 -17.23
C TYR A 640 1.88 7.46 -17.79
N ASP A 641 0.78 7.03 -18.43
CA ASP A 641 0.59 5.68 -18.99
C ASP A 641 0.68 4.56 -17.95
N LYS A 642 0.35 4.86 -16.68
CA LYS A 642 0.23 3.87 -15.60
C LYS A 642 -1.21 3.39 -15.47
N GLU A 643 -1.39 2.09 -15.36
CA GLU A 643 -2.72 1.49 -15.20
C GLU A 643 -3.36 1.92 -13.88
N LEU A 644 -4.52 2.59 -13.97
CA LEU A 644 -5.39 2.87 -12.84
C LEU A 644 -6.10 1.61 -12.39
N PHE A 645 -6.75 0.92 -13.33
CA PHE A 645 -7.33 -0.41 -13.14
C PHE A 645 -7.74 -1.02 -14.50
N THR A 646 -7.98 -2.34 -14.49
CA THR A 646 -8.62 -3.06 -15.60
C THR A 646 -9.90 -3.74 -15.09
N TRP A 647 -11.05 -3.20 -15.50
CA TRP A 647 -12.37 -3.77 -15.22
C TRP A 647 -12.71 -4.86 -16.23
N SER A 648 -13.40 -5.89 -15.78
CA SER A 648 -13.85 -7.01 -16.61
C SER A 648 -15.37 -7.17 -16.54
N PHE A 649 -15.98 -7.48 -17.68
CA PHE A 649 -17.42 -7.66 -17.84
C PHE A 649 -17.68 -8.97 -18.58
N PRO A 650 -18.30 -9.98 -17.93
CA PRO A 650 -18.74 -11.19 -18.61
C PRO A 650 -19.70 -10.87 -19.76
N ILE A 651 -19.50 -11.52 -20.90
CA ILE A 651 -20.41 -11.46 -22.07
C ILE A 651 -21.15 -12.78 -22.20
N ALA A 652 -20.42 -13.90 -22.13
CA ALA A 652 -21.00 -15.22 -22.03
C ALA A 652 -21.61 -15.42 -20.65
N LEU A 653 -22.69 -16.19 -20.58
CA LEU A 653 -23.36 -16.58 -19.33
C LEU A 653 -23.01 -18.02 -18.95
N PRO A 654 -23.17 -18.44 -17.68
CA PRO A 654 -22.83 -19.80 -17.23
C PRO A 654 -23.58 -20.88 -18.03
N LYS A 655 -24.85 -20.63 -18.36
CA LYS A 655 -25.65 -21.52 -19.20
C LYS A 655 -25.05 -21.77 -20.59
N ASP A 656 -24.35 -20.78 -21.17
CA ASP A 656 -23.74 -20.91 -22.49
C ASP A 656 -22.55 -21.87 -22.43
N ASP A 657 -21.82 -21.88 -21.31
CA ASP A 657 -20.74 -22.86 -21.07
C ASP A 657 -21.32 -24.25 -20.79
N VAL A 658 -22.42 -24.35 -20.04
CA VAL A 658 -23.13 -25.63 -19.84
C VAL A 658 -23.58 -26.22 -21.17
N GLU A 659 -24.18 -25.43 -22.05
CA GLU A 659 -24.61 -25.88 -23.39
C GLU A 659 -23.45 -26.37 -24.27
N LYS A 660 -22.26 -25.75 -24.14
CA LYS A 660 -21.06 -26.12 -24.89
C LYS A 660 -20.35 -27.35 -24.33
N ILE A 661 -20.32 -27.51 -23.01
CA ILE A 661 -19.44 -28.47 -22.32
C ILE A 661 -20.18 -29.74 -21.89
N VAL A 662 -21.43 -29.63 -21.43
CA VAL A 662 -22.16 -30.77 -20.86
C VAL A 662 -22.65 -31.69 -21.97
N VAL A 663 -22.15 -32.93 -21.96
CA VAL A 663 -22.60 -33.99 -22.88
C VAL A 663 -23.75 -34.75 -22.23
N LYS A 664 -24.90 -34.86 -22.91
CA LYS A 664 -26.09 -35.55 -22.37
C LYS A 664 -26.32 -36.95 -22.97
N THR A 665 -25.73 -37.26 -24.12
CA THR A 665 -26.01 -38.51 -24.85
C THR A 665 -24.75 -39.36 -24.98
N ALA A 666 -24.93 -40.68 -25.00
CA ALA A 666 -23.91 -41.67 -25.38
C ALA A 666 -24.61 -42.98 -25.77
N SER A 667 -23.87 -43.91 -26.37
CA SER A 667 -24.41 -45.21 -26.79
C SER A 667 -24.77 -46.15 -25.63
N SER A 668 -24.27 -45.88 -24.42
CA SER A 668 -24.55 -46.66 -23.21
C SER A 668 -25.85 -46.21 -22.55
N LYS A 669 -26.71 -47.17 -22.16
CA LYS A 669 -27.88 -46.88 -21.33
C LYS A 669 -27.49 -46.66 -19.87
N VAL A 670 -28.23 -45.81 -19.17
CA VAL A 670 -28.13 -45.68 -17.72
C VAL A 670 -28.75 -46.92 -17.07
N ILE A 671 -28.00 -47.58 -16.19
CA ILE A 671 -28.43 -48.79 -15.47
C ILE A 671 -28.62 -48.44 -14.00
N LEU A 672 -29.83 -48.63 -13.48
CA LEU A 672 -30.14 -48.52 -12.06
C LEU A 672 -30.25 -49.91 -11.43
N LYS A 673 -29.55 -50.12 -10.32
CA LYS A 673 -29.77 -51.19 -9.35
C LYS A 673 -30.08 -50.56 -8.00
N GLU A 674 -30.93 -51.19 -7.21
CA GLU A 674 -31.24 -50.68 -5.88
C GLU A 674 -31.24 -51.80 -4.85
N ASP A 675 -30.86 -51.44 -3.62
CA ASP A 675 -31.06 -52.26 -2.44
C ASP A 675 -31.92 -51.51 -1.40
N ALA A 676 -31.93 -52.00 -0.15
CA ALA A 676 -32.71 -51.39 0.92
C ALA A 676 -32.25 -49.96 1.29
N LYS A 677 -30.99 -49.61 1.04
CA LYS A 677 -30.37 -48.35 1.47
C LYS A 677 -29.83 -47.51 0.32
N MET A 678 -29.47 -48.09 -0.82
CA MET A 678 -28.71 -47.40 -1.88
C MET A 678 -29.34 -47.52 -3.27
N TYR A 679 -29.21 -46.44 -4.04
CA TYR A 679 -29.31 -46.47 -5.51
C TYR A 679 -27.90 -46.60 -6.10
N GLN A 680 -27.66 -47.64 -6.87
CA GLN A 680 -26.41 -47.90 -7.59
C GLN A 680 -26.66 -47.66 -9.08
N VAL A 681 -26.02 -46.65 -9.64
CA VAL A 681 -26.23 -46.20 -11.02
C VAL A 681 -24.95 -46.36 -11.81
N THR A 682 -25.00 -47.03 -12.96
CA THR A 682 -23.88 -47.10 -13.90
C THR A 682 -24.26 -46.37 -15.19
N ALA A 683 -23.43 -45.43 -15.64
CA ALA A 683 -23.59 -44.72 -16.90
C ALA A 683 -22.22 -44.48 -17.55
N ASN A 684 -22.04 -44.91 -18.80
CA ASN A 684 -20.79 -44.73 -19.57
C ASN A 684 -19.48 -45.07 -18.83
N GLY A 685 -19.48 -46.16 -18.05
CA GLY A 685 -18.30 -46.59 -17.27
C GLY A 685 -18.04 -45.80 -15.99
N ILE A 686 -19.02 -44.99 -15.55
CA ILE A 686 -19.03 -44.30 -14.26
C ILE A 686 -20.07 -44.98 -13.37
N ASP A 687 -19.62 -45.47 -12.21
CA ASP A 687 -20.44 -46.06 -11.16
C ASP A 687 -20.67 -45.02 -10.06
N LEU A 688 -21.94 -44.79 -9.74
CA LEU A 688 -22.44 -43.81 -8.79
C LEU A 688 -23.27 -44.50 -7.73
N THR A 689 -23.07 -44.14 -6.46
CA THR A 689 -23.88 -44.67 -5.37
C THR A 689 -24.54 -43.52 -4.62
N PHE A 690 -25.86 -43.55 -4.50
CA PHE A 690 -26.66 -42.58 -3.75
C PHE A 690 -27.36 -43.26 -2.56
N ASP A 691 -27.46 -42.56 -1.44
CA ASP A 691 -28.26 -43.00 -0.30
C ASP A 691 -29.76 -42.78 -0.58
N LYS A 692 -30.60 -43.80 -0.39
CA LYS A 692 -32.05 -43.75 -0.70
C LYS A 692 -32.86 -42.90 0.27
N ILE A 693 -32.35 -42.67 1.48
CA ILE A 693 -33.06 -41.95 2.53
C ILE A 693 -32.79 -40.45 2.38
N THR A 694 -31.53 -40.09 2.18
CA THR A 694 -31.03 -38.70 2.18
C THR A 694 -30.82 -38.15 0.77
N GLY A 695 -30.64 -39.00 -0.24
CA GLY A 695 -30.32 -38.62 -1.62
C GLY A 695 -28.86 -38.20 -1.84
N LEU A 696 -28.01 -38.32 -0.81
CA LEU A 696 -26.61 -37.91 -0.89
C LEU A 696 -25.81 -38.83 -1.82
N LEU A 697 -24.89 -38.25 -2.59
CA LEU A 697 -23.90 -38.96 -3.39
C LEU A 697 -22.82 -39.53 -2.45
N GLN A 698 -22.76 -40.85 -2.32
CA GLN A 698 -21.91 -41.57 -1.36
C GLN A 698 -20.59 -42.03 -1.97
N GLN A 699 -20.59 -42.43 -3.24
CA GLN A 699 -19.39 -42.90 -3.92
C GLN A 699 -19.47 -42.66 -5.43
N ILE A 700 -18.30 -42.36 -6.01
CA ILE A 700 -18.08 -42.24 -7.44
C ILE A 700 -16.87 -43.09 -7.81
N LYS A 701 -16.98 -43.90 -8.85
CA LYS A 701 -15.89 -44.71 -9.37
C LYS A 701 -15.93 -44.72 -10.89
N ASN A 702 -14.77 -44.62 -11.51
CA ASN A 702 -14.60 -44.86 -12.94
C ASN A 702 -13.51 -45.92 -13.18
N ALA A 703 -13.08 -46.10 -14.43
CA ALA A 703 -12.03 -47.07 -14.78
C ALA A 703 -10.68 -46.84 -14.08
N LYS A 704 -10.35 -45.60 -13.68
CA LYS A 704 -9.11 -45.26 -12.97
C LYS A 704 -9.21 -45.43 -11.45
N GLY A 705 -10.41 -45.67 -10.90
CA GLY A 705 -10.64 -45.91 -9.47
C GLY A 705 -11.68 -44.96 -8.86
N ILE A 706 -11.68 -44.89 -7.53
CA ILE A 706 -12.59 -44.02 -6.77
C ILE A 706 -12.16 -42.56 -6.92
N ILE A 707 -13.12 -41.68 -7.14
CA ILE A 707 -12.91 -40.22 -7.05
C ILE A 707 -13.37 -39.81 -5.64
N PRO A 708 -12.51 -39.22 -4.81
CA PRO A 708 -12.81 -38.97 -3.40
C PRO A 708 -13.67 -37.72 -3.21
N PHE A 709 -14.77 -37.60 -3.98
CA PHE A 709 -15.78 -36.56 -3.88
C PHE A 709 -17.12 -37.20 -3.48
N SER A 710 -17.65 -36.87 -2.31
CA SER A 710 -18.83 -37.56 -1.76
C SER A 710 -19.57 -36.73 -0.72
N ASN A 711 -20.54 -37.36 -0.04
CA ASN A 711 -21.30 -36.84 1.10
C ASN A 711 -21.95 -35.48 0.81
N GLY A 712 -22.54 -35.32 -0.37
CA GLY A 712 -23.26 -34.10 -0.74
C GLY A 712 -24.42 -34.34 -1.70
N PRO A 713 -25.30 -33.34 -1.87
CA PRO A 713 -25.21 -32.01 -1.28
C PRO A 713 -25.74 -31.96 0.16
N ILE A 714 -24.98 -31.32 1.06
CA ILE A 714 -25.46 -30.99 2.41
C ILE A 714 -25.73 -29.49 2.49
N LEU A 715 -26.96 -29.11 2.84
CA LEU A 715 -27.36 -27.72 3.07
C LEU A 715 -26.61 -27.13 4.27
N GLN A 716 -26.08 -25.92 4.10
CA GLN A 716 -25.46 -25.11 5.15
C GLN A 716 -26.33 -23.92 5.53
N GLU A 717 -26.44 -23.67 6.84
CA GLU A 717 -27.45 -22.77 7.42
C GLU A 717 -28.85 -23.02 6.80
N GLY A 718 -29.18 -24.31 6.64
CA GLY A 718 -30.42 -24.80 6.04
C GLY A 718 -30.79 -26.18 6.59
N VAL A 719 -32.05 -26.57 6.45
CA VAL A 719 -32.55 -27.85 6.99
C VAL A 719 -32.40 -28.97 5.96
N ASN A 720 -31.60 -29.99 6.25
CA ASN A 720 -31.43 -31.18 5.38
C ASN A 720 -32.63 -32.13 5.54
N ASN A 721 -33.75 -31.81 4.90
CA ASN A 721 -35.02 -32.56 5.01
C ASN A 721 -35.50 -33.15 3.66
N PHE A 722 -34.59 -33.45 2.74
CA PHE A 722 -34.94 -34.19 1.53
C PHE A 722 -35.48 -35.57 1.92
N LYS A 723 -36.66 -35.95 1.40
CA LYS A 723 -37.34 -37.21 1.72
C LYS A 723 -38.12 -37.76 0.54
N ASN A 724 -38.56 -39.01 0.69
CA ASN A 724 -39.48 -39.69 -0.23
C ASN A 724 -38.94 -39.72 -1.67
N PHE A 725 -37.68 -40.14 -1.82
CA PHE A 725 -37.03 -40.21 -3.12
C PHE A 725 -37.70 -41.25 -4.03
N THR A 726 -38.02 -40.84 -5.24
CA THR A 726 -38.51 -41.71 -6.31
C THR A 726 -37.54 -41.71 -7.48
N THR A 727 -37.63 -42.75 -8.31
CA THR A 727 -36.87 -42.83 -9.56
C THR A 727 -37.82 -42.80 -10.76
N LYS A 728 -37.40 -42.15 -11.84
CA LYS A 728 -38.13 -42.09 -13.11
C LYS A 728 -37.13 -42.15 -14.27
N ILE A 729 -37.45 -42.90 -15.32
CA ILE A 729 -36.77 -42.79 -16.60
C ILE A 729 -37.48 -41.74 -17.45
N ASP A 730 -36.74 -40.72 -17.90
CA ASP A 730 -37.23 -39.66 -18.77
C ASP A 730 -36.40 -39.62 -20.06
N GLY A 731 -36.98 -40.17 -21.14
CA GLY A 731 -36.21 -40.52 -22.34
C GLY A 731 -35.16 -41.59 -22.02
N GLU A 732 -33.88 -41.25 -22.15
CA GLU A 732 -32.74 -42.12 -21.78
C GLU A 732 -32.09 -41.74 -20.45
N ASN A 733 -32.60 -40.70 -19.77
CA ASN A 733 -32.04 -40.19 -18.53
C ASN A 733 -32.70 -40.86 -17.34
N LEU A 734 -31.92 -41.09 -16.28
CA LEU A 734 -32.45 -41.50 -14.98
C LEU A 734 -32.60 -40.25 -14.09
N ILE A 735 -33.79 -40.06 -13.53
CA ILE A 735 -34.08 -39.02 -12.55
C ILE A 735 -34.28 -39.69 -11.19
N ILE A 736 -33.57 -39.20 -10.16
CA ILE A 736 -33.76 -39.54 -8.75
C ILE A 736 -34.14 -38.26 -8.02
N SER A 737 -35.37 -38.16 -7.51
CA SER A 737 -35.90 -36.90 -6.98
C SER A 737 -36.63 -37.07 -5.65
N SER A 738 -36.35 -36.19 -4.69
CA SER A 738 -37.16 -36.06 -3.47
C SER A 738 -38.52 -35.44 -3.77
N LYS A 739 -39.51 -35.69 -2.92
CA LYS A 739 -40.84 -35.06 -3.02
C LYS A 739 -40.93 -33.79 -2.17
N PHE A 740 -41.44 -32.71 -2.76
CA PHE A 740 -41.79 -31.50 -2.01
C PHE A 740 -42.98 -31.78 -1.07
N ASP A 741 -42.82 -31.45 0.21
CA ASP A 741 -43.90 -31.34 1.18
C ASP A 741 -43.66 -30.11 2.07
N LYS A 742 -44.63 -29.20 2.13
CA LYS A 742 -44.49 -27.92 2.85
C LYS A 742 -44.20 -28.08 4.34
N LYS A 743 -44.65 -29.17 4.96
CA LYS A 743 -44.50 -29.42 6.41
C LYS A 743 -43.27 -30.24 6.73
N GLU A 744 -42.95 -31.25 5.93
CA GLU A 744 -41.92 -32.25 6.28
C GLU A 744 -40.66 -32.20 5.42
N SER A 745 -40.78 -31.87 4.12
CA SER A 745 -39.68 -31.90 3.14
C SER A 745 -39.80 -30.78 2.10
N TRP A 746 -39.74 -29.54 2.58
CA TRP A 746 -39.93 -28.34 1.75
C TRP A 746 -38.71 -27.95 0.91
N ASN A 747 -37.53 -28.50 1.24
CA ASN A 747 -36.37 -28.43 0.36
C ASN A 747 -36.40 -29.67 -0.55
N THR A 748 -35.97 -29.50 -1.80
CA THR A 748 -35.96 -30.58 -2.80
C THR A 748 -34.59 -30.77 -3.41
N LEU A 749 -34.25 -32.03 -3.68
CA LEU A 749 -33.06 -32.49 -4.36
C LEU A 749 -33.48 -33.38 -5.52
N GLN A 750 -32.94 -33.10 -6.70
CA GLN A 750 -33.07 -33.93 -7.88
C GLN A 750 -31.70 -34.20 -8.50
N TRP A 751 -31.42 -35.46 -8.77
CA TRP A 751 -30.31 -35.91 -9.61
C TRP A 751 -30.86 -36.37 -10.95
N THR A 752 -30.29 -35.87 -12.04
CA THR A 752 -30.49 -36.39 -13.40
C THR A 752 -29.17 -36.99 -13.88
N ILE A 753 -29.17 -38.28 -14.18
CA ILE A 753 -28.02 -39.01 -14.70
C ILE A 753 -28.23 -39.20 -16.20
N TYR A 754 -27.29 -38.67 -16.98
CA TYR A 754 -27.31 -38.74 -18.43
C TYR A 754 -26.63 -40.02 -18.94
N PRO A 755 -27.05 -40.58 -20.10
CA PRO A 755 -26.37 -41.67 -20.79
C PRO A 755 -24.86 -41.51 -20.95
N SER A 756 -24.39 -40.28 -21.10
CA SER A 756 -22.98 -39.89 -21.19
C SER A 756 -22.15 -40.12 -19.93
N GLY A 757 -22.79 -40.36 -18.78
CA GLY A 757 -22.15 -40.39 -17.47
C GLY A 757 -22.08 -39.03 -16.77
N TRP A 758 -22.56 -37.95 -17.40
CA TRP A 758 -22.72 -36.67 -16.73
C TRP A 758 -23.88 -36.71 -15.73
N LEU A 759 -23.73 -35.96 -14.63
CA LEU A 759 -24.79 -35.76 -13.63
C LEU A 759 -25.22 -34.31 -13.63
N LYS A 760 -26.52 -34.06 -13.55
CA LYS A 760 -27.09 -32.76 -13.16
C LYS A 760 -27.72 -32.89 -11.77
N MET A 761 -27.41 -31.96 -10.89
CA MET A 761 -28.01 -31.82 -9.57
C MET A 761 -28.80 -30.53 -9.52
N GLU A 762 -30.02 -30.59 -9.03
CA GLU A 762 -30.89 -29.44 -8.79
C GLU A 762 -31.32 -29.46 -7.33
N VAL A 763 -31.02 -28.38 -6.61
CA VAL A 763 -31.45 -28.19 -5.22
C VAL A 763 -32.26 -26.92 -5.13
N LYS A 764 -33.49 -27.03 -4.60
CA LYS A 764 -34.30 -25.89 -4.20
C LYS A 764 -34.45 -25.90 -2.69
N TYR A 765 -34.05 -24.82 -2.04
CA TYR A 765 -34.00 -24.78 -0.60
C TYR A 765 -34.24 -23.40 -0.01
N PHE A 766 -34.57 -23.38 1.28
CA PHE A 766 -34.70 -22.17 2.08
C PHE A 766 -33.67 -22.19 3.19
N PRO A 767 -33.05 -21.05 3.49
CA PRO A 767 -32.19 -20.93 4.66
C PRO A 767 -32.96 -21.19 5.95
N SER A 768 -32.28 -21.64 7.00
CA SER A 768 -32.90 -21.96 8.30
C SER A 768 -33.27 -20.71 9.11
N ALA A 769 -32.79 -19.54 8.71
CA ALA A 769 -33.04 -18.27 9.39
C ALA A 769 -33.10 -17.12 8.37
N TYR A 770 -33.75 -16.02 8.76
CA TYR A 770 -33.85 -14.81 7.94
C TYR A 770 -32.49 -14.14 7.72
N PHE A 771 -31.66 -14.10 8.77
CA PHE A 771 -30.29 -13.61 8.73
C PHE A 771 -29.32 -14.79 8.75
N THR A 772 -28.46 -14.89 7.74
CA THR A 772 -27.50 -15.98 7.58
C THR A 772 -26.09 -15.47 7.38
N THR A 773 -25.10 -16.19 7.89
CA THR A 773 -23.69 -15.80 7.71
C THR A 773 -23.22 -16.20 6.32
N PHE A 774 -23.64 -17.38 5.88
CA PHE A 774 -23.41 -17.93 4.55
C PHE A 774 -24.51 -18.95 4.26
N VAL A 775 -24.72 -19.29 2.99
CA VAL A 775 -25.75 -20.26 2.61
C VAL A 775 -25.39 -20.96 1.31
N GLY A 776 -25.52 -22.29 1.27
CA GLY A 776 -25.05 -23.09 0.13
C GLY A 776 -25.05 -24.59 0.37
N LEU A 777 -24.31 -25.29 -0.49
CA LEU A 777 -24.20 -26.75 -0.53
C LEU A 777 -22.77 -27.20 -0.28
N ASN A 778 -22.60 -28.21 0.57
CA ASN A 778 -21.32 -28.83 0.90
C ASN A 778 -21.14 -30.22 0.32
N PHE A 779 -19.87 -30.53 0.07
CA PHE A 779 -19.36 -31.83 -0.32
C PHE A 779 -18.06 -32.14 0.45
N THR A 780 -17.79 -33.43 0.65
CA THR A 780 -16.53 -33.93 1.19
C THR A 780 -15.54 -34.18 0.05
N TYR A 781 -14.32 -33.71 0.24
CA TYR A 781 -13.18 -34.00 -0.61
C TYR A 781 -11.89 -33.86 0.21
N PRO A 782 -11.10 -34.93 0.43
CA PRO A 782 -9.91 -34.85 1.25
C PRO A 782 -8.92 -33.81 0.72
N GLU A 783 -8.55 -32.84 1.54
CA GLU A 783 -7.57 -31.80 1.19
C GLU A 783 -6.22 -32.40 0.77
N THR A 784 -5.85 -33.56 1.32
CA THR A 784 -4.62 -34.26 0.93
C THR A 784 -4.62 -34.75 -0.51
N GLU A 785 -5.76 -34.78 -1.19
CA GLU A 785 -5.89 -35.28 -2.57
C GLU A 785 -5.88 -34.16 -3.62
N ILE A 786 -5.99 -32.88 -3.26
CA ILE A 786 -5.99 -31.77 -4.23
C ILE A 786 -4.55 -31.38 -4.62
N LYS A 787 -4.32 -31.11 -5.91
CA LYS A 787 -3.08 -30.52 -6.41
C LYS A 787 -3.28 -29.07 -6.86
N ALA A 788 -4.38 -28.81 -7.54
CA ALA A 788 -4.71 -27.50 -8.08
C ALA A 788 -6.20 -27.42 -8.41
N VAL A 789 -6.68 -26.23 -8.75
CA VAL A 789 -7.92 -26.03 -9.49
C VAL A 789 -7.66 -25.21 -10.74
N GLU A 790 -8.50 -25.39 -11.74
CA GLU A 790 -8.66 -24.43 -12.82
C GLU A 790 -10.13 -24.05 -12.91
N TYR A 791 -10.46 -22.76 -12.90
CA TYR A 791 -11.85 -22.33 -12.89
C TYR A 791 -12.08 -21.10 -13.75
N LYS A 792 -13.29 -20.97 -14.31
CA LYS A 792 -13.78 -19.74 -14.94
C LYS A 792 -14.66 -18.98 -13.97
N GLY A 793 -14.31 -17.73 -13.70
CA GLY A 793 -15.00 -16.87 -12.75
C GLY A 793 -14.17 -15.64 -12.38
N ASN A 794 -14.53 -14.98 -11.27
CA ASN A 794 -13.75 -13.86 -10.76
C ASN A 794 -12.54 -14.36 -9.96
N GLY A 795 -11.38 -13.74 -10.18
CA GLY A 795 -10.13 -14.13 -9.54
C GLY A 795 -8.98 -13.16 -9.83
N PRO A 796 -7.75 -13.54 -9.44
CA PRO A 796 -7.38 -14.82 -8.83
C PRO A 796 -7.49 -14.86 -7.30
N TYR A 797 -7.77 -13.74 -6.63
CA TYR A 797 -7.76 -13.65 -5.17
C TYR A 797 -9.08 -14.12 -4.57
N ARG A 798 -9.05 -14.63 -3.34
CA ARG A 798 -10.30 -14.93 -2.62
C ARG A 798 -11.05 -13.63 -2.30
N VAL A 799 -12.36 -13.72 -2.10
CA VAL A 799 -13.25 -12.61 -1.77
C VAL A 799 -13.96 -12.80 -0.44
N TRP A 800 -14.48 -11.70 0.11
CA TRP A 800 -15.41 -11.69 1.24
C TRP A 800 -16.66 -10.91 0.84
N LYS A 801 -17.76 -11.08 1.56
CA LYS A 801 -18.99 -10.32 1.28
C LYS A 801 -18.76 -8.81 1.25
N ASN A 802 -17.89 -8.30 2.13
CA ASN A 802 -17.48 -6.89 2.21
C ASN A 802 -16.17 -6.57 1.46
N ARG A 803 -15.67 -7.48 0.60
CA ARG A 803 -14.49 -7.28 -0.26
C ARG A 803 -14.65 -8.06 -1.57
N MET A 804 -15.50 -7.52 -2.45
CA MET A 804 -15.82 -8.13 -3.76
C MET A 804 -15.02 -7.52 -4.92
N LYS A 805 -14.49 -6.32 -4.72
CA LYS A 805 -13.70 -5.53 -5.67
C LYS A 805 -12.27 -6.06 -5.82
N GLY A 806 -11.56 -5.60 -6.85
CA GLY A 806 -10.17 -5.97 -7.14
C GLY A 806 -10.02 -7.25 -7.96
N GLN A 807 -11.10 -7.93 -8.32
CA GLN A 807 -11.08 -9.16 -9.10
C GLN A 807 -11.26 -8.91 -10.59
N GLN A 808 -10.82 -9.87 -11.41
CA GLN A 808 -11.13 -9.91 -12.83
C GLN A 808 -11.84 -11.21 -13.19
N PHE A 809 -12.79 -11.14 -14.11
CA PHE A 809 -13.42 -12.31 -14.71
C PHE A 809 -12.47 -12.93 -15.74
N GLY A 810 -12.25 -14.24 -15.65
CA GLY A 810 -11.29 -14.95 -16.50
C GLY A 810 -11.26 -16.44 -16.22
N ILE A 811 -10.24 -17.12 -16.74
CA ILE A 811 -9.87 -18.50 -16.37
C ILE A 811 -8.62 -18.43 -15.52
N TRP A 812 -8.67 -19.06 -14.34
CA TRP A 812 -7.62 -19.00 -13.34
C TRP A 812 -7.18 -20.42 -12.97
N LYS A 813 -5.88 -20.68 -13.07
CA LYS A 813 -5.26 -21.88 -12.52
C LYS A 813 -4.59 -21.55 -11.19
N LYS A 814 -4.89 -22.34 -10.16
CA LYS A 814 -4.38 -22.15 -8.81
C LYS A 814 -3.79 -23.45 -8.29
N ASP A 815 -2.47 -23.48 -8.14
CA ASP A 815 -1.80 -24.58 -7.46
C ASP A 815 -2.11 -24.52 -5.95
N TYR A 816 -2.23 -25.70 -5.35
CA TYR A 816 -2.53 -25.81 -3.93
C TYR A 816 -1.45 -25.16 -3.07
N ASN A 817 -1.89 -24.32 -2.13
CA ASN A 817 -1.10 -23.81 -1.02
C ASN A 817 -1.98 -23.73 0.23
N ASN A 818 -1.36 -23.66 1.41
CA ASN A 818 -2.06 -23.53 2.69
C ASN A 818 -1.66 -22.25 3.42
N SER A 819 -1.38 -21.20 2.65
CA SER A 819 -0.91 -19.91 3.17
C SER A 819 -1.98 -19.26 4.03
N ALA A 820 -1.59 -18.78 5.20
CA ALA A 820 -2.37 -17.83 5.98
C ALA A 820 -1.90 -16.41 5.62
N THR A 821 -2.83 -15.47 5.56
CA THR A 821 -2.53 -14.09 5.19
C THR A 821 -1.74 -13.42 6.29
N GLY A 822 -0.72 -12.64 5.90
CA GLY A 822 0.21 -11.99 6.82
C GLY A 822 1.18 -12.96 7.52
N GLU A 823 1.20 -14.26 7.18
CA GLU A 823 2.10 -15.24 7.77
C GLU A 823 3.14 -15.81 6.78
N PRO A 824 4.34 -16.19 7.25
CA PRO A 824 5.31 -16.88 6.43
C PRO A 824 4.84 -18.30 6.03
N ALA A 825 5.07 -18.74 4.79
CA ALA A 825 5.56 -17.96 3.66
C ALA A 825 4.40 -17.18 3.00
N TRP A 826 4.58 -15.86 2.80
CA TRP A 826 3.62 -14.96 2.12
C TRP A 826 3.40 -15.37 0.65
N GLN A 827 2.69 -16.47 0.44
CA GLN A 827 2.42 -17.03 -0.87
C GLN A 827 0.99 -16.70 -1.29
N TYR A 828 0.87 -15.72 -2.18
CA TYR A 828 -0.37 -15.24 -2.78
C TYR A 828 -0.42 -15.56 -4.28
N PRO A 829 -1.62 -15.74 -4.88
CA PRO A 829 -2.92 -15.76 -4.22
C PRO A 829 -3.11 -17.04 -3.38
N GLU A 830 -3.80 -16.91 -2.24
CA GLU A 830 -4.11 -18.06 -1.38
C GLU A 830 -5.03 -19.03 -2.11
N PHE A 831 -4.83 -20.33 -1.93
CA PHE A 831 -5.70 -21.34 -2.55
C PHE A 831 -7.08 -21.43 -1.89
N LYS A 832 -7.13 -21.28 -0.57
CA LYS A 832 -8.35 -21.52 0.22
C LYS A 832 -9.22 -20.27 0.40
N GLY A 833 -10.54 -20.46 0.42
CA GLY A 833 -11.51 -19.37 0.61
C GLY A 833 -12.59 -19.33 -0.45
N TYR A 834 -13.28 -18.18 -0.54
CA TYR A 834 -14.39 -17.96 -1.48
C TYR A 834 -13.93 -17.29 -2.78
N TYR A 835 -14.55 -17.68 -3.90
CA TYR A 835 -14.36 -17.11 -5.23
C TYR A 835 -15.73 -16.82 -5.83
N SER A 836 -15.91 -15.64 -6.41
CA SER A 836 -17.23 -15.20 -6.90
C SER A 836 -17.44 -15.54 -8.38
N ASN A 837 -18.73 -15.63 -8.73
CA ASN A 837 -19.18 -15.78 -10.11
C ASN A 837 -18.55 -16.97 -10.85
N MET A 838 -18.54 -18.14 -10.21
CA MET A 838 -18.03 -19.38 -10.80
C MET A 838 -18.96 -19.86 -11.92
N TYR A 839 -18.40 -20.12 -13.09
CA TYR A 839 -19.10 -20.73 -14.22
C TYR A 839 -18.81 -22.23 -14.27
N TRP A 840 -17.53 -22.57 -14.10
CA TRP A 840 -17.07 -23.94 -13.97
C TRP A 840 -15.75 -24.01 -13.20
N CYS A 841 -15.46 -25.18 -12.63
CA CYS A 841 -14.22 -25.52 -11.94
C CYS A 841 -13.81 -26.96 -12.28
N GLU A 842 -12.57 -27.13 -12.74
CA GLU A 842 -11.87 -28.40 -12.79
C GLU A 842 -11.03 -28.56 -11.52
N PHE A 843 -11.35 -29.59 -10.74
CA PHE A 843 -10.57 -29.98 -9.57
C PHE A 843 -9.47 -30.94 -10.02
N ILE A 844 -8.22 -30.54 -9.88
CA ILE A 844 -7.07 -31.32 -10.31
C ILE A 844 -6.55 -32.09 -9.11
N GLY A 845 -6.96 -33.36 -9.00
CA GLY A 845 -6.56 -34.24 -7.92
C GLY A 845 -5.22 -34.93 -8.15
N LYS A 846 -4.69 -35.58 -7.11
CA LYS A 846 -3.43 -36.33 -7.19
C LYS A 846 -3.54 -37.53 -8.14
N GLN A 847 -4.66 -38.23 -8.08
CA GLN A 847 -4.96 -39.43 -8.88
C GLN A 847 -5.83 -39.11 -10.09
N GLN A 848 -6.87 -38.30 -9.90
CA GLN A 848 -7.90 -38.03 -10.90
C GLN A 848 -8.46 -36.62 -10.79
N SER A 849 -8.79 -36.02 -11.93
CA SER A 849 -9.53 -34.76 -12.02
C SER A 849 -11.02 -34.98 -12.24
N PHE A 850 -11.83 -34.00 -11.88
CA PHE A 850 -13.26 -33.94 -12.21
C PHE A 850 -13.70 -32.49 -12.41
N LYS A 851 -14.81 -32.28 -13.11
CA LYS A 851 -15.34 -30.94 -13.42
C LYS A 851 -16.70 -30.71 -12.77
N VAL A 852 -16.92 -29.48 -12.35
CA VAL A 852 -18.22 -28.98 -11.89
C VAL A 852 -18.57 -27.70 -12.64
N LEU A 853 -19.80 -27.61 -13.14
CA LEU A 853 -20.33 -26.44 -13.85
C LEU A 853 -21.66 -26.01 -13.24
N THR A 854 -22.05 -24.77 -13.50
CA THR A 854 -23.38 -24.24 -13.15
C THR A 854 -23.98 -23.53 -14.36
N ASP A 855 -25.30 -23.57 -14.50
CA ASP A 855 -26.04 -22.69 -15.43
C ASP A 855 -26.58 -21.43 -14.73
N ARG A 856 -26.28 -21.27 -13.44
CA ARG A 856 -26.69 -20.16 -12.58
C ARG A 856 -25.58 -19.13 -12.44
N GLU A 857 -25.95 -17.86 -12.53
CA GLU A 857 -25.08 -16.72 -12.22
C GLU A 857 -24.87 -16.57 -10.72
N ASP A 858 -23.86 -15.80 -10.31
CA ASP A 858 -23.56 -15.44 -8.91
C ASP A 858 -23.30 -16.62 -7.96
N VAL A 859 -22.99 -17.81 -8.49
CA VAL A 859 -22.56 -18.95 -7.66
C VAL A 859 -21.14 -18.70 -7.17
N PHE A 860 -20.96 -18.77 -5.85
CA PHE A 860 -19.63 -18.71 -5.25
C PHE A 860 -19.06 -20.12 -5.13
N LEU A 861 -17.79 -20.27 -5.48
CA LEU A 861 -17.00 -21.46 -5.19
C LEU A 861 -16.25 -21.26 -3.88
N ARG A 862 -16.28 -22.25 -3.00
CA ARG A 862 -15.49 -22.27 -1.78
C ARG A 862 -14.53 -23.46 -1.81
N LEU A 863 -13.24 -23.18 -1.69
CA LEU A 863 -12.16 -24.17 -1.62
C LEU A 863 -11.62 -24.25 -0.20
N PHE A 864 -11.98 -25.29 0.56
CA PHE A 864 -11.47 -25.61 1.91
C PHE A 864 -11.57 -24.47 2.94
N THR A 865 -11.33 -24.79 4.21
CA THR A 865 -11.27 -23.78 5.27
C THR A 865 -9.86 -23.17 5.28
N PRO A 866 -9.72 -21.84 5.07
CA PRO A 866 -8.44 -21.18 5.31
C PRO A 866 -7.92 -21.47 6.71
N LYS A 867 -6.60 -21.62 6.84
CA LYS A 867 -5.94 -21.76 8.13
C LYS A 867 -6.18 -20.46 8.93
N LYS A 868 -6.56 -20.60 10.20
CA LYS A 868 -6.65 -19.46 11.13
C LYS A 868 -5.24 -18.92 11.42
N SER A 869 -5.08 -17.60 11.42
CA SER A 869 -3.83 -16.95 11.81
C SER A 869 -3.51 -17.23 13.28
N LYS A 870 -2.22 -17.25 13.62
CA LYS A 870 -1.73 -17.50 14.99
C LYS A 870 -1.94 -16.29 15.89
N ASP A 871 -2.01 -16.55 17.20
CA ASP A 871 -1.89 -15.56 18.27
C ASP A 871 -2.85 -14.35 18.14
N THR A 872 -4.09 -14.60 17.71
CA THR A 872 -5.10 -13.55 17.63
C THR A 872 -5.83 -13.40 18.97
N GLU A 873 -5.46 -12.40 19.77
CA GLU A 873 -6.29 -11.97 20.91
C GLU A 873 -7.68 -11.47 20.42
N TYR A 874 -7.73 -10.94 19.19
CA TYR A 874 -8.93 -10.44 18.51
C TYR A 874 -9.40 -11.39 17.41
N ASP A 875 -10.58 -12.00 17.55
CA ASP A 875 -11.10 -13.01 16.60
C ASP A 875 -11.98 -12.43 15.48
N ASN A 876 -11.97 -11.11 15.29
CA ASN A 876 -12.80 -10.43 14.29
C ASN A 876 -12.38 -10.75 12.84
N MET A 877 -11.11 -11.12 12.62
CA MET A 877 -10.52 -11.45 11.32
C MET A 877 -10.85 -12.87 10.84
N SER A 878 -11.53 -13.67 11.67
CA SER A 878 -11.80 -15.09 11.41
C SER A 878 -13.23 -15.27 10.93
N PRO A 879 -13.52 -15.14 9.62
CA PRO A 879 -14.87 -15.38 9.13
C PRO A 879 -15.27 -16.82 9.41
N THR A 880 -16.54 -17.04 9.71
CA THR A 880 -17.08 -18.40 9.80
C THR A 880 -17.16 -19.03 8.42
N PHE A 881 -16.95 -20.34 8.34
CA PHE A 881 -16.98 -21.10 7.11
C PHE A 881 -17.98 -22.26 7.18
N PRO A 882 -18.50 -22.72 6.03
CA PRO A 882 -19.28 -23.95 5.97
C PRO A 882 -18.44 -25.17 6.35
N ASN A 883 -19.08 -26.19 6.92
CA ASN A 883 -18.41 -27.39 7.46
C ASN A 883 -17.89 -28.41 6.42
N GLY A 884 -18.06 -28.15 5.13
CA GLY A 884 -17.65 -29.06 4.05
C GLY A 884 -16.22 -28.80 3.64
N ASP A 885 -15.70 -29.57 2.69
CA ASP A 885 -14.37 -29.32 2.12
C ASP A 885 -14.50 -28.43 0.87
N ILE A 886 -15.40 -28.79 -0.03
CA ILE A 886 -15.77 -28.01 -1.20
C ILE A 886 -17.22 -27.55 -1.03
N SER A 887 -17.48 -26.28 -1.32
CA SER A 887 -18.85 -25.74 -1.24
C SER A 887 -19.20 -24.87 -2.44
N PHE A 888 -20.48 -24.87 -2.79
CA PHE A 888 -21.07 -23.97 -3.78
C PHE A 888 -22.13 -23.14 -3.07
N MET A 889 -21.97 -21.82 -3.08
CA MET A 889 -22.71 -20.93 -2.18
C MET A 889 -23.55 -19.92 -2.95
N ASN A 890 -24.70 -19.58 -2.38
CA ASN A 890 -25.53 -18.44 -2.79
C ASN A 890 -25.27 -17.18 -1.93
N GLY A 891 -24.61 -17.36 -0.78
CA GLY A 891 -24.16 -16.27 0.09
C GLY A 891 -22.93 -16.68 0.89
N ILE A 892 -22.01 -15.74 1.09
CA ILE A 892 -20.72 -15.96 1.78
C ILE A 892 -20.58 -15.01 2.97
N SER A 893 -19.60 -15.31 3.83
CA SER A 893 -19.28 -14.52 5.02
C SER A 893 -18.57 -13.20 4.68
N ALA A 894 -18.81 -12.19 5.51
CA ALA A 894 -17.96 -11.01 5.62
C ALA A 894 -16.79 -11.27 6.59
N ILE A 895 -15.74 -10.44 6.52
CA ILE A 895 -14.59 -10.45 7.44
C ILE A 895 -14.54 -9.13 8.22
N GLY A 896 -14.04 -9.15 9.46
CA GLY A 896 -13.83 -7.95 10.29
C GLY A 896 -12.36 -7.56 10.36
N THR A 897 -12.05 -6.44 11.04
CA THR A 897 -10.70 -5.88 11.23
C THR A 897 -10.19 -6.13 12.67
N LYS A 898 -8.92 -5.81 13.00
CA LYS A 898 -8.37 -5.99 14.36
C LYS A 898 -9.29 -5.39 15.42
N THR A 899 -9.85 -4.23 15.11
CA THR A 899 -10.65 -3.41 16.02
C THR A 899 -12.16 -3.52 15.79
N GLN A 900 -12.62 -4.11 14.68
CA GLN A 900 -14.03 -4.05 14.27
C GLN A 900 -14.58 -5.39 13.79
N LYS A 901 -15.81 -5.72 14.19
CA LYS A 901 -16.54 -6.89 13.66
C LYS A 901 -17.02 -6.63 12.23
N PRO A 902 -17.26 -7.65 11.40
CA PRO A 902 -17.77 -7.45 10.04
C PRO A 902 -19.01 -6.56 9.99
N GLU A 903 -20.01 -6.81 10.84
CA GLU A 903 -21.25 -6.03 10.91
C GLU A 903 -21.07 -4.54 11.28
N THR A 904 -19.89 -4.13 11.78
CA THR A 904 -19.60 -2.72 12.09
C THR A 904 -18.78 -2.00 11.03
N THR A 905 -18.41 -2.69 9.94
CA THR A 905 -17.66 -2.11 8.80
C THR A 905 -18.54 -1.59 7.66
N GLY A 906 -19.87 -1.56 7.84
CA GLY A 906 -20.82 -1.04 6.85
C GLY A 906 -21.81 -2.08 6.31
N PRO A 907 -22.74 -1.67 5.43
CA PRO A 907 -23.81 -2.53 4.91
C PRO A 907 -23.34 -3.86 4.32
N MET A 908 -22.21 -3.90 3.62
CA MET A 908 -21.68 -5.13 3.03
C MET A 908 -21.16 -6.10 4.09
N GLY A 909 -20.81 -5.62 5.28
CA GLY A 909 -20.36 -6.41 6.42
C GLY A 909 -21.47 -7.15 7.17
N MET A 910 -22.73 -6.75 6.97
CA MET A 910 -23.90 -7.37 7.64
C MET A 910 -24.13 -8.81 7.20
N LYS A 911 -24.94 -9.57 7.93
CA LYS A 911 -25.41 -10.91 7.51
C LYS A 911 -26.19 -10.87 6.19
N ASN A 912 -26.21 -11.98 5.48
CA ASN A 912 -27.07 -12.18 4.32
C ASN A 912 -28.54 -12.25 4.77
N ILE A 913 -29.45 -11.75 3.93
CA ILE A 913 -30.87 -11.65 4.24
C ILE A 913 -31.66 -12.43 3.20
N TYR A 914 -32.44 -13.41 3.65
CA TYR A 914 -33.32 -14.21 2.78
C TYR A 914 -34.67 -14.42 3.48
N TYR A 915 -35.74 -14.08 2.78
CA TYR A 915 -37.10 -14.32 3.26
C TYR A 915 -37.64 -15.63 2.71
N ASP A 916 -38.21 -16.48 3.56
CA ASP A 916 -38.63 -17.84 3.20
C ASP A 916 -40.06 -17.92 2.63
N PHE A 917 -40.83 -16.81 2.65
CA PHE A 917 -42.18 -16.69 2.07
C PHE A 917 -43.09 -17.90 2.34
N ASP A 918 -43.13 -18.41 3.59
CA ASP A 918 -43.93 -19.59 3.96
C ASP A 918 -43.66 -20.81 3.04
N LYS A 919 -42.39 -20.97 2.66
CA LYS A 919 -41.85 -22.09 1.89
C LYS A 919 -42.50 -22.27 0.50
N ASP A 920 -42.87 -21.17 -0.15
CA ASP A 920 -43.32 -21.19 -1.54
C ASP A 920 -42.17 -21.64 -2.47
N PRO A 921 -42.26 -22.81 -3.16
CA PRO A 921 -41.18 -23.35 -3.98
C PRO A 921 -40.65 -22.40 -5.07
N SER A 922 -41.45 -21.43 -5.52
CA SER A 922 -41.03 -20.42 -6.50
C SER A 922 -40.06 -19.39 -5.94
N ARG A 923 -39.96 -19.29 -4.60
CA ARG A 923 -39.10 -18.37 -3.86
C ARG A 923 -37.86 -19.04 -3.26
N ALA A 924 -37.74 -20.36 -3.41
CA ALA A 924 -36.59 -21.10 -2.92
C ALA A 924 -35.31 -20.60 -3.59
N LEU A 925 -34.20 -20.57 -2.84
CA LEU A 925 -32.88 -20.52 -3.43
C LEU A 925 -32.69 -21.76 -4.29
N GLU A 926 -32.08 -21.58 -5.46
CA GLU A 926 -31.91 -22.64 -6.43
C GLU A 926 -30.44 -22.74 -6.83
N MET A 927 -29.90 -23.94 -6.70
CA MET A 927 -28.55 -24.31 -7.09
C MET A 927 -28.63 -25.44 -8.10
N THR A 928 -28.00 -25.26 -9.26
CA THR A 928 -27.91 -26.28 -10.30
C THR A 928 -26.45 -26.53 -10.63
N LEU A 929 -25.99 -27.76 -10.45
CA LEU A 929 -24.61 -28.16 -10.72
C LEU A 929 -24.57 -29.34 -11.69
N TYR A 930 -23.62 -29.30 -12.62
CA TYR A 930 -23.33 -30.38 -13.55
C TYR A 930 -21.95 -30.96 -13.25
N PHE A 931 -21.83 -32.28 -13.23
CA PHE A 931 -20.60 -32.97 -12.86
C PHE A 931 -20.12 -33.91 -13.96
N ASP A 932 -18.81 -33.86 -14.23
CA ASP A 932 -18.10 -34.82 -15.07
C ASP A 932 -17.02 -35.54 -14.26
N PHE A 933 -17.23 -36.85 -14.09
CA PHE A 933 -16.34 -37.76 -13.37
C PHE A 933 -15.62 -38.73 -14.30
N SER A 934 -15.64 -38.49 -15.61
CA SER A 934 -14.96 -39.35 -16.59
C SER A 934 -13.43 -39.29 -16.49
N GLY A 935 -12.90 -38.24 -15.87
CA GLY A 935 -11.46 -38.00 -15.73
C GLY A 935 -10.75 -37.72 -17.07
N LYS A 936 -11.50 -37.14 -18.03
CA LYS A 936 -11.05 -36.74 -19.36
C LYS A 936 -10.89 -35.22 -19.52
#